data_AF-A0A1C5L0E8-F1
#
_entry.id   AF-A0A1C5L0E8-F1
#
_cell.length_a   1.000
_cell.length_b   1.000
_cell.length_c   1.000
_cell.angle_alpha   90.00
_cell.angle_beta   90.00
_cell.angle_gamma   90.00
#
_symmetry.space_group_name_H-M   'P 1'
#
loop_
_entity.id
_entity.type
_entity.pdbx_description
1 polymer ?
#
loop_
_entity_poly.entity_id
_entity_poly.type
_entity_poly.pdbx_seq_one_letter_code
_entity_poly.pdbx_strand_id
1 'polypeptide(L)'
;MKMKQTFALLCAGAMVITGSAFPVNVQASADWVWNEEVSESGYKKVPYTELTTTADTEADNESSTGEGAASPGTGHAVNATDGVITSYYHSCYSGDNQPNREDGALTGNNTITVELQNAQSIQGITYLPRQDAFGNGTVTEFSVSVQKDGTENWENVGNNLHISYNNPGANWSAENKSEKEFVFDAEVENVKKVKLTVIHTDGSAPNQHISAAEISILTPVKKDAETEALKIRIREKLAQMESQMELNVLSGNADSGKVYSRAKFDPIKAEAEAKLAQESTTKEELEAVFQQLEQFKMEFQDELGTGVYVSDLTHLSGNTAWGGVKKDLCPDGNRLIAIKKDTSTINTYTKGIGAHEPSSIVYDVTGYKMFSADIGVENHQIASDGGVFANVKAKFKVSTSTDGSNYTQQYYAEDLSANGGLRSIRVKLPEGTTHMKLECPASAWNNGNGGKLHTCWANAKLYETVEIAVTGITLDQDALALKVGGTEEQKTATLQAAITPEDATDQEVLWESDNEEVATVDGGVVTAHKAGNATIKVSSVNYPNITAQCIVTVTRDDTALEEAIAAAESRMKEENFAEKYTEATRKALEDDLADAKAAKDNTALSVEEVKLIVESLKTSIEGLQLKAVVTINNNGNTETKYCEVGDQVRVVAAQAPEGKKFSHWTVNEKPICYNESYTFTVYKDIAVTSVYVEEAEEIQKEVSVLCDVSYANGRVKFLSKYSVPTDADYKVIKAGVVATDSTGYAAIQEVQQELTLDTTATTRLKKYGVNTDLYLANFTQYLKTSRTTTWYARGYVTYQDNSGEQHTVYSDMAQYTIR
;
A
#
# COMPACT_ATOMS: atom_id res chain seq x y z
N MET A 1 -39.24 20.03 -43.58
CA MET A 1 -39.51 21.48 -43.58
C MET A 1 -38.23 22.20 -43.19
N LYS A 2 -37.36 22.47 -44.17
CA LYS A 2 -36.09 23.20 -44.01
C LYS A 2 -36.11 24.29 -45.07
N MET A 3 -35.62 25.50 -44.73
CA MET A 3 -35.76 26.77 -45.46
C MET A 3 -37.12 27.46 -45.32
N LYS A 4 -37.30 28.20 -44.22
CA LYS A 4 -38.04 29.48 -44.17
C LYS A 4 -37.90 30.23 -42.84
N GLN A 5 -37.44 29.57 -41.77
CA GLN A 5 -37.20 30.23 -40.47
C GLN A 5 -35.88 31.02 -40.37
N THR A 6 -34.98 30.92 -41.35
CA THR A 6 -33.64 31.54 -41.27
C THR A 6 -33.58 32.99 -41.80
N PHE A 7 -34.70 33.59 -42.26
CA PHE A 7 -34.70 34.94 -42.83
C PHE A 7 -35.37 36.01 -41.97
N ALA A 8 -36.03 35.64 -40.86
CA ALA A 8 -36.65 36.63 -39.95
C ALA A 8 -35.68 37.15 -38.86
N LEU A 9 -34.62 36.39 -38.52
CA LEU A 9 -33.69 36.77 -37.45
C LEU A 9 -32.60 37.80 -37.86
N LEU A 10 -32.49 38.15 -39.15
CA LEU A 10 -31.43 39.08 -39.61
C LEU A 10 -31.82 40.57 -39.60
N CYS A 11 -33.06 40.93 -39.24
CA CYS A 11 -33.52 42.33 -39.29
C CYS A 11 -33.76 42.98 -37.90
N ALA A 12 -33.64 42.24 -36.79
CA ALA A 12 -33.83 42.81 -35.45
C ALA A 12 -32.57 43.47 -34.86
N GLY A 13 -31.42 43.35 -35.53
CA GLY A 13 -30.13 43.86 -35.08
C GLY A 13 -29.66 45.12 -35.80
N ALA A 14 -30.51 46.12 -36.03
CA ALA A 14 -30.08 47.49 -36.36
C ALA A 14 -31.26 48.47 -36.44
N MET A 15 -31.64 49.12 -35.33
CA MET A 15 -32.12 50.51 -35.37
C MET A 15 -32.22 51.08 -33.95
N VAL A 16 -31.10 51.62 -33.47
CA VAL A 16 -31.13 52.74 -32.51
C VAL A 16 -30.67 53.94 -33.32
N ILE A 17 -31.54 54.94 -33.49
CA ILE A 17 -31.24 56.39 -33.46
C ILE A 17 -32.48 57.19 -33.92
N THR A 18 -32.89 58.07 -33.00
CA THR A 18 -33.64 59.34 -33.10
C THR A 18 -35.13 59.38 -33.47
N GLY A 19 -35.91 59.80 -32.46
CA GLY A 19 -36.92 60.86 -32.60
C GLY A 19 -38.27 60.44 -33.18
N SER A 20 -39.34 60.64 -32.40
CA SER A 20 -40.75 60.34 -32.68
C SER A 20 -41.10 58.86 -32.86
N ALA A 21 -41.41 58.20 -31.73
CA ALA A 21 -42.14 56.94 -31.74
C ALA A 21 -43.60 57.22 -32.15
N PHE A 22 -44.00 56.73 -33.32
CA PHE A 22 -45.41 56.54 -33.63
C PHE A 22 -45.82 55.16 -33.06
N PRO A 23 -47.06 54.98 -32.56
CA PRO A 23 -47.54 53.66 -32.16
C PRO A 23 -47.44 52.71 -33.36
N VAL A 24 -46.77 51.56 -33.17
CA VAL A 24 -46.66 50.54 -34.21
C VAL A 24 -47.95 49.71 -34.18
N ASN A 25 -48.85 49.99 -35.12
CA ASN A 25 -49.94 49.07 -35.46
C ASN A 25 -49.33 47.80 -36.08
N VAL A 26 -49.16 46.73 -35.30
CA VAL A 26 -48.83 45.42 -35.85
C VAL A 26 -50.16 44.72 -36.16
N GLN A 27 -50.37 44.41 -37.44
CA GLN A 27 -51.52 43.67 -37.90
C GLN A 27 -51.09 42.21 -38.03
N ALA A 28 -51.58 41.34 -37.14
CA ALA A 28 -51.17 39.95 -37.10
C ALA A 28 -51.42 39.24 -38.44
N SER A 29 -50.45 38.40 -38.85
CA SER A 29 -50.51 37.63 -40.10
C SER A 29 -51.71 36.65 -40.12
N ALA A 30 -52.23 36.36 -41.31
CA ALA A 30 -53.43 35.54 -41.53
C ALA A 30 -53.31 34.05 -41.12
N ASP A 31 -52.15 33.61 -40.62
CA ASP A 31 -51.88 32.23 -40.19
C ASP A 31 -51.84 32.08 -38.64
N TRP A 32 -52.59 32.90 -37.91
CA TRP A 32 -52.60 32.91 -36.44
C TRP A 32 -53.23 31.64 -35.84
N VAL A 33 -52.52 31.02 -34.89
CA VAL A 33 -52.98 29.88 -34.10
C VAL A 33 -53.67 30.41 -32.85
N TRP A 34 -54.89 29.93 -32.62
CA TRP A 34 -55.75 30.37 -31.53
C TRP A 34 -55.15 30.10 -30.13
N ASN A 35 -55.28 31.08 -29.23
CA ASN A 35 -54.94 31.02 -27.80
C ASN A 35 -53.45 30.87 -27.46
N GLU A 36 -52.56 31.55 -28.19
CA GLU A 36 -51.18 31.68 -27.74
C GLU A 36 -51.11 32.45 -26.41
N GLU A 37 -50.33 31.92 -25.46
CA GLU A 37 -50.04 32.57 -24.17
C GLU A 37 -49.35 33.94 -24.31
N VAL A 38 -48.94 34.32 -25.52
CA VAL A 38 -48.26 35.57 -25.83
C VAL A 38 -48.90 36.31 -27.00
N SER A 39 -48.74 37.62 -27.02
CA SER A 39 -49.08 38.49 -28.15
C SER A 39 -48.03 38.39 -29.27
N GLU A 40 -48.33 38.99 -30.42
CA GLU A 40 -47.41 39.10 -31.56
C GLU A 40 -46.11 39.82 -31.18
N SER A 41 -46.18 40.86 -30.34
CA SER A 41 -44.99 41.54 -29.80
C SER A 41 -44.27 40.77 -28.69
N GLY A 42 -44.74 39.56 -28.35
CA GLY A 42 -44.14 38.61 -27.42
C GLY A 42 -44.49 38.79 -25.95
N TYR A 43 -45.42 39.68 -25.61
CA TYR A 43 -45.86 39.89 -24.22
C TYR A 43 -46.78 38.76 -23.77
N LYS A 44 -46.59 38.24 -22.56
CA LYS A 44 -47.50 37.24 -21.98
C LYS A 44 -48.87 37.85 -21.75
N LYS A 45 -49.92 37.13 -22.14
CA LYS A 45 -51.31 37.47 -21.87
C LYS A 45 -51.69 37.03 -20.46
N VAL A 46 -52.47 37.84 -19.76
CA VAL A 46 -53.15 37.41 -18.53
C VAL A 46 -54.12 36.28 -18.90
N PRO A 47 -54.13 35.14 -18.19
CA PRO A 47 -55.04 34.05 -18.51
C PRO A 47 -56.51 34.53 -18.52
N TYR A 48 -57.28 34.14 -19.54
CA TYR A 48 -58.69 34.53 -19.66
C TYR A 48 -59.52 34.10 -18.43
N THR A 49 -59.13 33.02 -17.75
CA THR A 49 -59.74 32.56 -16.48
C THR A 49 -59.58 33.54 -15.32
N GLU A 50 -58.66 34.49 -15.43
CA GLU A 50 -58.44 35.57 -14.46
C GLU A 50 -59.08 36.90 -14.91
N LEU A 51 -59.83 36.90 -16.02
CA LEU A 51 -60.48 38.07 -16.57
C LEU A 51 -62.00 37.92 -16.50
N THR A 52 -62.69 39.03 -16.28
CA THR A 52 -64.14 39.13 -16.42
C THR A 52 -64.47 40.40 -17.16
N THR A 53 -65.55 40.42 -17.96
CA THR A 53 -65.86 41.57 -18.81
C THR A 53 -67.30 42.00 -18.64
N THR A 54 -67.50 43.31 -18.57
CA THR A 54 -68.80 44.00 -18.53
C THR A 54 -68.84 45.04 -19.64
N ALA A 55 -70.03 45.41 -20.10
CA ALA A 55 -70.19 46.48 -21.07
C ALA A 55 -71.41 47.33 -20.69
N ASP A 56 -71.32 48.65 -20.88
CA ASP A 56 -72.47 49.57 -20.71
C ASP A 56 -73.57 49.35 -21.76
N THR A 57 -73.23 48.54 -22.76
CA THR A 57 -73.98 48.21 -23.97
C THR A 57 -74.57 46.81 -23.91
N GLU A 58 -74.45 46.14 -22.76
CA GLU A 58 -74.96 44.79 -22.55
C GLU A 58 -76.48 44.76 -22.70
N ALA A 59 -76.99 43.80 -23.49
CA ALA A 59 -78.42 43.67 -23.75
C ALA A 59 -79.12 42.98 -22.57
N ASP A 60 -80.18 43.59 -22.02
CA ASP A 60 -80.86 43.07 -20.83
C ASP A 60 -81.56 41.71 -21.02
N ASN A 61 -81.93 41.32 -22.25
CA ASN A 61 -82.57 40.02 -22.55
C ASN A 61 -82.75 39.80 -24.07
N GLU A 62 -81.83 39.12 -24.75
CA GLU A 62 -82.15 38.55 -26.08
C GLU A 62 -82.89 37.22 -25.87
N SER A 63 -84.21 37.30 -25.65
CA SER A 63 -85.06 36.11 -25.63
C SER A 63 -85.06 35.47 -27.02
N SER A 64 -84.47 34.30 -27.14
CA SER A 64 -84.53 33.44 -28.32
C SER A 64 -85.99 33.21 -28.74
N THR A 65 -86.43 33.72 -29.90
CA THR A 65 -87.44 33.08 -30.80
C THR A 65 -87.77 33.97 -32.02
N GLY A 66 -86.78 34.26 -32.89
CA GLY A 66 -87.06 34.87 -34.19
C GLY A 66 -86.09 34.36 -35.25
N GLU A 67 -86.60 33.94 -36.41
CA GLU A 67 -85.75 33.58 -37.56
C GLU A 67 -84.92 34.81 -37.96
N GLY A 68 -83.60 34.71 -37.74
CA GLY A 68 -82.64 35.81 -37.82
C GLY A 68 -81.89 36.11 -36.50
N ALA A 69 -82.28 35.49 -35.38
CA ALA A 69 -81.62 35.64 -34.09
C ALA A 69 -80.23 34.99 -34.06
N ALA A 70 -79.26 35.70 -33.50
CA ALA A 70 -77.94 35.20 -33.18
C ALA A 70 -78.04 33.98 -32.24
N SER A 71 -77.10 33.04 -32.35
CA SER A 71 -77.10 31.79 -31.59
C SER A 71 -77.28 32.04 -30.08
N PRO A 72 -78.03 31.20 -29.34
CA PRO A 72 -78.06 31.27 -27.88
C PRO A 72 -76.63 31.27 -27.34
N GLY A 73 -76.22 32.35 -26.65
CA GLY A 73 -74.86 32.53 -26.14
C GLY A 73 -74.01 33.61 -26.83
N THR A 74 -74.58 34.48 -27.66
CA THR A 74 -73.89 35.65 -28.24
C THR A 74 -74.49 36.94 -27.69
N GLY A 75 -73.66 37.95 -27.38
CA GLY A 75 -74.11 39.27 -26.88
C GLY A 75 -73.74 39.63 -25.44
N HIS A 76 -73.21 38.70 -24.63
CA HIS A 76 -72.72 39.02 -23.28
C HIS A 76 -71.29 39.52 -23.30
N ALA A 77 -70.98 40.49 -22.43
CA ALA A 77 -69.65 41.07 -22.37
C ALA A 77 -68.58 40.05 -21.96
N VAL A 78 -68.92 39.09 -21.08
CA VAL A 78 -68.03 38.01 -20.63
C VAL A 78 -67.50 37.13 -21.76
N ASN A 79 -68.21 37.03 -22.88
CA ASN A 79 -67.77 36.28 -24.05
C ASN A 79 -66.51 36.87 -24.68
N ALA A 80 -66.21 38.16 -24.43
CA ALA A 80 -64.97 38.76 -24.90
C ALA A 80 -63.74 38.31 -24.07
N THR A 81 -63.91 37.50 -23.02
CA THR A 81 -62.81 37.02 -22.16
C THR A 81 -63.03 35.57 -21.72
N ASP A 82 -63.84 34.79 -22.43
CA ASP A 82 -64.16 33.41 -22.04
C ASP A 82 -63.17 32.38 -22.62
N GLY A 83 -62.23 32.84 -23.45
CA GLY A 83 -61.30 31.97 -24.16
C GLY A 83 -62.01 31.04 -25.14
N VAL A 84 -63.08 31.50 -25.82
CA VAL A 84 -63.83 30.76 -26.86
C VAL A 84 -64.16 31.69 -28.04
N ILE A 85 -63.32 31.73 -29.09
CA ILE A 85 -63.48 32.70 -30.20
C ILE A 85 -64.70 32.53 -31.11
N THR A 86 -65.42 31.42 -30.96
CA THR A 86 -66.71 31.22 -31.62
C THR A 86 -67.86 31.87 -30.84
N SER A 87 -67.66 32.13 -29.54
CA SER A 87 -68.46 33.08 -28.77
C SER A 87 -67.93 34.48 -29.07
N TYR A 88 -68.79 35.49 -28.95
CA TYR A 88 -68.38 36.88 -29.05
C TYR A 88 -69.34 37.78 -28.31
N TYR A 89 -68.82 38.91 -27.85
CA TYR A 89 -69.60 40.05 -27.42
C TYR A 89 -70.11 40.81 -28.65
N HIS A 90 -71.37 41.23 -28.60
CA HIS A 90 -71.86 42.32 -29.44
C HIS A 90 -72.74 43.24 -28.61
N SER A 91 -72.70 44.55 -28.86
CA SER A 91 -73.56 45.51 -28.18
C SER A 91 -75.03 45.30 -28.56
N CYS A 92 -75.92 45.83 -27.73
CA CYS A 92 -77.33 45.95 -28.06
C CYS A 92 -77.51 46.74 -29.38
N TYR A 93 -78.34 46.23 -30.29
CA TYR A 93 -78.60 46.86 -31.60
C TYR A 93 -79.88 47.71 -31.62
N SER A 94 -80.62 47.78 -30.51
CA SER A 94 -81.82 48.62 -30.36
C SER A 94 -82.21 48.82 -28.90
N GLY A 95 -82.74 49.99 -28.54
CA GLY A 95 -83.22 50.28 -27.18
C GLY A 95 -82.28 51.17 -26.37
N ASP A 96 -82.50 51.27 -25.06
CA ASP A 96 -81.84 52.26 -24.19
C ASP A 96 -80.31 52.02 -24.05
N ASN A 97 -79.84 50.80 -24.27
CA ASN A 97 -78.43 50.41 -24.22
C ASN A 97 -77.77 50.37 -25.62
N GLN A 98 -78.45 50.84 -26.67
CA GLN A 98 -77.85 50.96 -28.00
C GLN A 98 -76.74 52.03 -27.99
N PRO A 99 -75.60 51.83 -28.68
CA PRO A 99 -74.59 52.86 -28.85
C PRO A 99 -75.15 54.17 -29.42
N ASN A 100 -74.92 55.28 -28.71
CA ASN A 100 -75.27 56.63 -29.14
C ASN A 100 -74.27 57.12 -30.18
N ARG A 101 -74.73 57.83 -31.22
CA ARG A 101 -73.88 58.31 -32.31
C ARG A 101 -74.14 59.77 -32.64
N GLU A 102 -73.07 60.56 -32.70
CA GLU A 102 -73.08 61.96 -33.13
C GLU A 102 -71.96 62.19 -34.16
N ASP A 103 -72.28 62.82 -35.29
CA ASP A 103 -71.34 63.18 -36.36
C ASP A 103 -70.37 62.08 -36.83
N GLY A 104 -70.81 60.82 -36.73
CA GLY A 104 -70.03 59.68 -37.19
C GLY A 104 -69.30 58.89 -36.09
N ALA A 105 -69.19 59.44 -34.88
CA ALA A 105 -68.54 58.82 -33.72
C ALA A 105 -69.55 58.31 -32.69
N LEU A 106 -69.18 57.28 -31.94
CA LEU A 106 -69.94 56.80 -30.79
C LEU A 106 -69.67 57.69 -29.58
N THR A 107 -70.73 58.20 -28.94
CA THR A 107 -70.64 59.21 -27.87
C THR A 107 -71.19 58.77 -26.52
N GLY A 108 -71.84 57.60 -26.45
CA GLY A 108 -72.30 56.99 -25.21
C GLY A 108 -72.81 55.58 -25.46
N ASN A 109 -72.96 54.76 -24.40
CA ASN A 109 -73.15 53.32 -24.52
C ASN A 109 -72.10 52.74 -25.48
N ASN A 110 -70.83 52.86 -25.11
CA ASN A 110 -69.72 52.54 -26.02
C ASN A 110 -68.50 51.98 -25.30
N THR A 111 -68.67 51.45 -24.09
CA THR A 111 -67.56 50.98 -23.27
C THR A 111 -67.61 49.49 -22.99
N ILE A 112 -66.44 48.86 -23.10
CA ILE A 112 -66.19 47.48 -22.67
C ILE A 112 -65.16 47.53 -21.56
N THR A 113 -65.46 46.99 -20.39
CA THR A 113 -64.59 46.99 -19.22
C THR A 113 -64.19 45.57 -18.86
N VAL A 114 -62.89 45.28 -18.96
CA VAL A 114 -62.24 44.04 -18.50
C VAL A 114 -61.72 44.26 -17.08
N GLU A 115 -62.15 43.43 -16.13
CA GLU A 115 -61.69 43.41 -14.76
C GLU A 115 -60.79 42.20 -14.52
N LEU A 116 -59.61 42.46 -13.93
CA LEU A 116 -58.62 41.45 -13.58
C LEU A 116 -58.94 40.89 -12.19
N GLN A 117 -58.86 39.57 -12.00
CA GLN A 117 -59.10 38.92 -10.71
C GLN A 117 -58.17 39.46 -9.63
N ASN A 118 -56.88 39.60 -9.94
CA ASN A 118 -55.86 40.23 -9.10
C ASN A 118 -55.30 41.48 -9.80
N ALA A 119 -55.09 42.54 -9.04
CA ALA A 119 -54.43 43.73 -9.56
C ALA A 119 -52.98 43.41 -9.92
N GLN A 120 -52.53 43.84 -11.11
CA GLN A 120 -51.20 43.57 -11.61
C GLN A 120 -50.75 44.66 -12.59
N SER A 121 -49.45 44.69 -12.89
CA SER A 121 -48.93 45.55 -13.94
C SER A 121 -49.33 45.05 -15.33
N ILE A 122 -49.63 45.98 -16.23
CA ILE A 122 -50.00 45.67 -17.62
C ILE A 122 -49.22 46.53 -18.60
N GLN A 123 -49.06 46.04 -19.83
CA GLN A 123 -48.24 46.65 -20.88
C GLN A 123 -49.03 46.91 -22.17
N GLY A 124 -50.26 46.43 -22.25
CA GLY A 124 -51.11 46.61 -23.41
C GLY A 124 -52.35 45.73 -23.36
N ILE A 125 -53.05 45.69 -24.49
CA ILE A 125 -54.18 44.79 -24.71
C ILE A 125 -54.12 44.19 -26.11
N THR A 126 -54.87 43.13 -26.33
CA THR A 126 -55.24 42.68 -27.68
C THR A 126 -56.75 42.73 -27.87
N TYR A 127 -57.17 42.93 -29.11
CA TYR A 127 -58.56 42.92 -29.54
C TYR A 127 -58.69 42.01 -30.76
N LEU A 128 -59.51 40.98 -30.64
CA LEU A 128 -59.83 40.05 -31.71
C LEU A 128 -61.23 40.34 -32.25
N PRO A 129 -61.38 40.71 -33.54
CA PRO A 129 -62.67 40.83 -34.19
C PRO A 129 -63.46 39.52 -34.21
N ARG A 130 -64.78 39.59 -34.41
CA ARG A 130 -65.65 38.42 -34.61
C ARG A 130 -65.16 37.50 -35.73
N GLN A 131 -65.22 36.19 -35.49
CA GLN A 131 -64.65 35.17 -36.39
C GLN A 131 -65.64 34.59 -37.40
N ASP A 132 -66.92 34.97 -37.34
CA ASP A 132 -67.96 34.50 -38.25
C ASP A 132 -67.87 35.16 -39.66
N ALA A 133 -68.91 35.06 -40.49
CA ALA A 133 -68.86 35.57 -41.87
C ALA A 133 -69.14 37.09 -41.99
N PHE A 134 -69.43 37.79 -40.89
CA PHE A 134 -69.94 39.15 -40.92
C PHE A 134 -68.93 40.13 -40.32
N GLY A 135 -68.70 41.27 -40.99
CA GLY A 135 -67.79 42.32 -40.52
C GLY A 135 -68.47 43.50 -39.82
N ASN A 136 -69.80 43.51 -39.76
CA ASN A 136 -70.54 44.60 -39.15
C ASN A 136 -70.30 44.65 -37.64
N GLY A 137 -70.19 45.87 -37.12
CA GLY A 137 -69.95 46.17 -35.72
C GLY A 137 -68.51 45.99 -35.27
N THR A 138 -67.57 45.87 -36.20
CA THR A 138 -66.15 45.73 -35.86
C THR A 138 -65.57 47.08 -35.45
N VAL A 139 -64.84 47.13 -34.33
CA VAL A 139 -64.17 48.34 -33.85
C VAL A 139 -63.09 48.83 -34.82
N THR A 140 -63.19 50.08 -35.26
CA THR A 140 -62.19 50.79 -36.09
C THR A 140 -61.45 51.88 -35.34
N GLU A 141 -61.99 52.37 -34.23
CA GLU A 141 -61.27 53.28 -33.33
C GLU A 141 -61.74 53.13 -31.90
N PHE A 142 -60.81 53.11 -30.94
CA PHE A 142 -61.13 53.17 -29.51
C PHE A 142 -60.00 53.80 -28.69
N SER A 143 -60.33 54.28 -27.50
CA SER A 143 -59.36 54.70 -26.48
C SER A 143 -59.32 53.70 -25.33
N VAL A 144 -58.17 53.58 -24.66
CA VAL A 144 -58.00 52.71 -23.48
C VAL A 144 -57.81 53.57 -22.25
N SER A 145 -58.51 53.21 -21.18
CA SER A 145 -58.32 53.79 -19.85
C SER A 145 -58.24 52.68 -18.81
N VAL A 146 -57.51 52.92 -17.72
CA VAL A 146 -57.32 51.94 -16.65
C VAL A 146 -57.79 52.50 -15.32
N GLN A 147 -58.20 51.61 -14.43
CA GLN A 147 -58.49 51.91 -13.03
C GLN A 147 -57.53 51.08 -12.17
N LYS A 148 -56.81 51.77 -11.28
CA LYS A 148 -55.88 51.13 -10.33
C LYS A 148 -56.64 50.52 -9.16
N ASP A 149 -56.06 49.50 -8.53
CA ASP A 149 -56.70 48.88 -7.36
C ASP A 149 -56.87 49.89 -6.23
N GLY A 150 -58.05 49.89 -5.61
CA GLY A 150 -58.43 50.84 -4.57
C GLY A 150 -58.69 52.28 -5.01
N THR A 151 -58.75 52.57 -6.32
CA THR A 151 -59.10 53.90 -6.85
C THR A 151 -60.41 53.89 -7.65
N GLU A 152 -61.12 55.02 -7.68
CA GLU A 152 -62.32 55.19 -8.51
C GLU A 152 -62.02 55.89 -9.85
N ASN A 153 -60.86 56.56 -9.96
CA ASN A 153 -60.49 57.36 -11.12
C ASN A 153 -60.01 56.49 -12.29
N TRP A 154 -60.42 56.89 -13.50
CA TRP A 154 -59.93 56.32 -14.75
C TRP A 154 -58.78 57.17 -15.30
N GLU A 155 -57.67 56.52 -15.68
CA GLU A 155 -56.52 57.14 -16.32
C GLU A 155 -56.47 56.68 -17.79
N ASN A 156 -56.49 57.61 -18.75
CA ASN A 156 -56.29 57.26 -20.17
C ASN A 156 -54.84 56.79 -20.39
N VAL A 157 -54.68 55.73 -21.17
CA VAL A 157 -53.37 55.14 -21.49
C VAL A 157 -53.17 55.15 -23.00
N GLY A 158 -52.12 55.84 -23.43
CA GLY A 158 -51.78 55.99 -24.85
C GLY A 158 -52.74 56.89 -25.64
N ASN A 159 -52.53 56.93 -26.96
CA ASN A 159 -53.44 57.58 -27.91
C ASN A 159 -54.53 56.59 -28.35
N ASN A 160 -55.58 57.08 -29.02
CA ASN A 160 -56.60 56.21 -29.62
C ASN A 160 -55.96 55.20 -30.57
N LEU A 161 -56.39 53.95 -30.49
CA LEU A 161 -56.04 52.93 -31.47
C LEU A 161 -56.96 53.05 -32.67
N HIS A 162 -56.38 53.20 -33.86
CA HIS A 162 -57.11 53.16 -35.13
C HIS A 162 -56.83 51.85 -35.87
N ILE A 163 -57.88 51.12 -36.22
CA ILE A 163 -57.82 49.85 -36.95
C ILE A 163 -58.37 50.06 -38.36
N SER A 164 -57.55 49.76 -39.36
CA SER A 164 -57.94 49.80 -40.77
C SER A 164 -58.30 48.40 -41.27
N TYR A 165 -59.43 48.24 -41.94
CA TYR A 165 -59.86 46.98 -42.55
C TYR A 165 -59.82 47.04 -44.08
N ASN A 166 -59.48 45.91 -44.70
CA ASN A 166 -59.47 45.77 -46.16
C ASN A 166 -60.90 45.51 -46.67
N ASN A 167 -61.51 46.51 -47.32
CA ASN A 167 -62.82 46.47 -47.99
C ASN A 167 -63.95 45.77 -47.18
N PRO A 168 -64.36 46.36 -46.05
CA PRO A 168 -65.16 45.73 -44.98
C PRO A 168 -66.59 45.35 -45.38
N GLY A 169 -67.13 45.95 -46.45
CA GLY A 169 -68.54 45.79 -46.84
C GLY A 169 -68.88 44.59 -47.71
N ALA A 170 -67.89 43.83 -48.23
CA ALA A 170 -68.16 42.74 -49.19
C ALA A 170 -67.34 41.46 -49.00
N ASN A 171 -66.19 41.48 -48.32
CA ASN A 171 -65.37 40.28 -48.07
C ASN A 171 -64.72 40.36 -46.67
N TRP A 172 -65.34 39.72 -45.67
CA TRP A 172 -64.76 39.57 -44.34
C TRP A 172 -63.61 38.55 -44.37
N SER A 173 -62.43 39.03 -44.80
CA SER A 173 -61.24 38.22 -45.09
C SER A 173 -60.56 37.68 -43.83
N ALA A 174 -59.73 36.65 -44.00
CA ALA A 174 -58.90 36.10 -42.90
C ALA A 174 -57.99 37.16 -42.27
N GLU A 175 -57.54 38.16 -43.04
CA GLU A 175 -56.72 39.27 -42.56
C GLU A 175 -57.51 40.25 -41.66
N ASN A 176 -58.76 40.53 -42.02
CA ASN A 176 -59.62 41.38 -41.17
C ASN A 176 -59.94 40.70 -39.83
N LYS A 177 -59.97 39.36 -39.81
CA LYS A 177 -60.21 38.53 -38.62
C LYS A 177 -59.00 38.37 -37.69
N SER A 178 -57.82 38.88 -38.04
CA SER A 178 -56.63 38.71 -37.20
C SER A 178 -56.70 39.51 -35.90
N GLU A 179 -55.98 39.07 -34.87
CA GLU A 179 -55.83 39.81 -33.62
C GLU A 179 -55.18 41.19 -33.88
N LYS A 180 -55.61 42.20 -33.13
CA LYS A 180 -55.06 43.54 -33.14
C LYS A 180 -54.40 43.80 -31.80
N GLU A 181 -53.14 44.21 -31.82
CA GLU A 181 -52.38 44.46 -30.60
C GLU A 181 -52.24 45.97 -30.35
N PHE A 182 -52.42 46.37 -29.09
CA PHE A 182 -52.16 47.72 -28.62
C PHE A 182 -51.23 47.70 -27.41
N VAL A 183 -49.95 48.01 -27.66
CA VAL A 183 -48.92 48.08 -26.63
C VAL A 183 -48.80 49.53 -26.15
N PHE A 184 -48.84 49.72 -24.83
CA PHE A 184 -48.65 51.02 -24.20
C PHE A 184 -47.20 51.49 -24.28
N ASP A 185 -46.98 52.81 -24.27
CA ASP A 185 -45.62 53.39 -24.30
C ASP A 185 -44.79 53.03 -23.05
N ALA A 186 -45.45 52.73 -21.93
CA ALA A 186 -44.85 52.31 -20.68
C ALA A 186 -45.76 51.32 -19.94
N GLU A 187 -45.16 50.50 -19.08
CA GLU A 187 -45.88 49.65 -18.13
C GLU A 187 -46.79 50.51 -17.23
N VAL A 188 -47.99 50.01 -16.96
CA VAL A 188 -48.93 50.61 -16.03
C VAL A 188 -49.13 49.69 -14.85
N GLU A 189 -48.62 50.12 -13.69
CA GLU A 189 -48.62 49.33 -12.46
C GLU A 189 -49.98 49.29 -11.76
N ASN A 190 -50.24 48.20 -11.03
CA ASN A 190 -51.37 48.03 -10.11
C ASN A 190 -52.76 48.24 -10.74
N VAL A 191 -52.97 47.76 -11.97
CA VAL A 191 -54.25 47.89 -12.69
C VAL A 191 -55.23 46.80 -12.25
N LYS A 192 -56.46 47.23 -11.91
CA LYS A 192 -57.58 46.34 -11.55
C LYS A 192 -58.61 46.23 -12.67
N LYS A 193 -58.86 47.31 -13.43
CA LYS A 193 -59.79 47.31 -14.56
C LYS A 193 -59.22 48.05 -15.76
N VAL A 194 -59.56 47.57 -16.96
CA VAL A 194 -59.20 48.16 -18.26
C VAL A 194 -60.48 48.42 -19.04
N LYS A 195 -60.70 49.66 -19.44
CA LYS A 195 -61.90 50.09 -20.17
C LYS A 195 -61.54 50.59 -21.55
N LEU A 196 -62.11 49.94 -22.55
CA LEU A 196 -62.08 50.35 -23.96
C LEU A 196 -63.29 51.23 -24.20
N THR A 197 -63.07 52.48 -24.61
CA THR A 197 -64.14 53.38 -25.07
C THR A 197 -64.10 53.43 -26.58
N VAL A 198 -65.06 52.76 -27.22
CA VAL A 198 -65.14 52.62 -28.68
C VAL A 198 -65.66 53.91 -29.30
N ILE A 199 -64.92 54.45 -30.26
CA ILE A 199 -65.19 55.74 -30.91
C ILE A 199 -65.75 55.52 -32.31
N HIS A 200 -65.19 54.58 -33.06
CA HIS A 200 -65.67 54.23 -34.39
C HIS A 200 -65.80 52.72 -34.56
N THR A 201 -66.84 52.31 -35.27
CA THR A 201 -67.07 50.94 -35.73
C THR A 201 -67.38 50.94 -37.22
N ASP A 202 -67.14 49.80 -37.86
CA ASP A 202 -67.48 49.53 -39.24
C ASP A 202 -68.85 48.86 -39.37
N GLY A 203 -69.59 49.15 -40.44
CA GLY A 203 -70.91 48.58 -40.71
C GLY A 203 -71.96 49.57 -41.21
N SER A 204 -72.92 49.06 -41.99
CA SER A 204 -74.04 49.86 -42.52
C SER A 204 -75.21 49.93 -41.54
N ALA A 205 -75.91 51.07 -41.51
CA ALA A 205 -77.16 51.19 -40.74
C ALA A 205 -78.19 50.14 -41.20
N PRO A 206 -78.93 49.48 -40.29
CA PRO A 206 -78.98 49.70 -38.85
C PRO A 206 -77.95 48.89 -38.02
N ASN A 207 -77.06 48.12 -38.64
CA ASN A 207 -76.16 47.16 -37.98
C ASN A 207 -74.88 47.80 -37.39
N GLN A 208 -74.99 49.02 -36.87
CA GLN A 208 -73.86 49.76 -36.28
C GLN A 208 -73.74 49.45 -34.78
N HIS A 209 -73.28 48.24 -34.46
CA HIS A 209 -73.02 47.77 -33.10
C HIS A 209 -71.52 47.76 -32.79
N ILE A 210 -71.13 47.38 -31.58
CA ILE A 210 -69.76 47.05 -31.17
C ILE A 210 -69.68 45.52 -31.11
N SER A 211 -68.56 44.92 -31.47
CA SER A 211 -68.35 43.48 -31.32
C SER A 211 -66.89 43.17 -30.99
N ALA A 212 -66.68 42.09 -30.25
CA ALA A 212 -65.35 41.56 -29.91
C ALA A 212 -65.46 40.04 -29.73
N ALA A 213 -64.63 39.26 -30.42
CA ALA A 213 -64.50 37.83 -30.14
C ALA A 213 -63.70 37.60 -28.85
N GLU A 214 -62.59 38.31 -28.69
CA GLU A 214 -61.73 38.20 -27.51
C GLU A 214 -61.04 39.55 -27.26
N ILE A 215 -60.83 39.89 -25.99
CA ILE A 215 -59.99 40.98 -25.52
C ILE A 215 -59.04 40.37 -24.49
N SER A 216 -57.73 40.45 -24.71
CA SER A 216 -56.75 40.00 -23.72
C SER A 216 -55.96 41.16 -23.15
N ILE A 217 -55.47 40.99 -21.92
CA ILE A 217 -54.61 41.95 -21.24
C ILE A 217 -53.17 41.46 -21.34
N LEU A 218 -52.24 42.34 -21.73
CA LEU A 218 -50.81 42.01 -21.82
C LEU A 218 -50.11 42.40 -20.52
N THR A 219 -49.32 41.48 -19.99
CA THR A 219 -48.39 41.74 -18.88
C THR A 219 -47.12 42.42 -19.40
N PRO A 220 -46.33 43.11 -18.55
CA PRO A 220 -45.01 43.63 -18.94
C PRO A 220 -43.97 42.55 -19.22
N VAL A 221 -44.27 41.28 -18.93
CA VAL A 221 -43.34 40.15 -19.12
C VAL A 221 -43.41 39.68 -20.56
N LYS A 222 -42.29 39.73 -21.29
CA LYS A 222 -42.15 39.04 -22.58
C LYS A 222 -41.77 37.58 -22.41
N LYS A 223 -42.18 36.73 -23.36
CA LYS A 223 -41.60 35.39 -23.51
C LYS A 223 -40.14 35.53 -23.91
N ASP A 224 -39.25 35.11 -23.00
CA ASP A 224 -37.82 35.08 -23.27
C ASP A 224 -37.50 33.92 -24.22
N ALA A 225 -37.47 34.24 -25.51
CA ALA A 225 -37.16 33.29 -26.57
C ALA A 225 -35.76 32.67 -26.41
N GLU A 226 -34.81 33.38 -25.80
CA GLU A 226 -33.45 32.88 -25.57
C GLU A 226 -33.43 31.86 -24.43
N THR A 227 -34.13 32.14 -23.33
CA THR A 227 -34.30 31.20 -22.22
C THR A 227 -34.99 29.90 -22.67
N GLU A 228 -36.08 29.98 -23.44
CA GLU A 228 -36.77 28.78 -23.94
C GLU A 228 -35.93 27.97 -24.93
N ALA A 229 -35.17 28.65 -25.80
CA ALA A 229 -34.21 27.97 -26.67
C ALA A 229 -33.12 27.24 -25.87
N LEU A 230 -32.63 27.83 -24.78
CA LEU A 230 -31.64 27.22 -23.91
C LEU A 230 -32.20 25.99 -23.15
N LYS A 231 -33.44 26.05 -22.67
CA LYS A 231 -34.12 24.89 -22.07
C LYS A 231 -34.20 23.70 -23.04
N ILE A 232 -34.48 23.95 -24.33
CA ILE A 232 -34.48 22.90 -25.36
C ILE A 232 -33.09 22.29 -25.51
N ARG A 233 -32.04 23.12 -25.63
CA ARG A 233 -30.66 22.65 -25.75
C ARG A 233 -30.22 21.80 -24.55
N ILE A 234 -30.60 22.18 -23.33
CA ILE A 234 -30.32 21.39 -22.12
C ILE A 234 -31.02 20.02 -22.20
N ARG A 235 -32.31 19.97 -22.56
CA ARG A 235 -33.05 18.70 -22.72
C ARG A 235 -32.42 17.80 -23.78
N GLU A 236 -32.05 18.35 -24.93
CA GLU A 236 -31.38 17.62 -26.00
C GLU A 236 -30.02 17.07 -25.53
N LYS A 237 -29.23 17.87 -24.81
CA LYS A 237 -27.93 17.47 -24.26
C LYS A 237 -28.08 16.37 -23.22
N LEU A 238 -29.04 16.49 -22.30
CA LEU A 238 -29.34 15.44 -21.31
C LEU A 238 -29.75 14.14 -22.00
N ALA A 239 -30.65 14.20 -22.99
CA ALA A 239 -31.07 13.01 -23.73
C ALA A 239 -29.91 12.37 -24.50
N GLN A 240 -29.02 13.18 -25.08
CA GLN A 240 -27.80 12.69 -25.73
C GLN A 240 -26.90 11.97 -24.73
N MET A 241 -26.62 12.56 -23.58
CA MET A 241 -25.76 11.99 -22.55
C MET A 241 -26.37 10.73 -21.94
N GLU A 242 -27.66 10.73 -21.63
CA GLU A 242 -28.40 9.54 -21.20
C GLU A 242 -28.29 8.43 -22.24
N SER A 243 -28.52 8.72 -23.52
CA SER A 243 -28.38 7.71 -24.58
C SER A 243 -26.95 7.18 -24.71
N GLN A 244 -25.93 7.96 -24.38
CA GLN A 244 -24.54 7.51 -24.35
C GLN A 244 -24.23 6.65 -23.11
N MET A 245 -24.99 6.84 -22.02
CA MET A 245 -24.86 6.10 -20.76
C MET A 245 -25.77 4.87 -20.68
N GLU A 246 -26.86 4.84 -21.46
CA GLU A 246 -27.83 3.75 -21.47
C GLU A 246 -27.34 2.54 -22.27
N LEU A 247 -27.48 1.39 -21.61
CA LEU A 247 -27.40 0.01 -22.09
C LEU A 247 -26.05 -0.53 -22.57
N ASN A 248 -25.45 -1.29 -21.66
CA ASN A 248 -24.53 -2.38 -21.96
C ASN A 248 -25.08 -3.70 -21.38
N VAL A 249 -25.45 -4.66 -22.24
CA VAL A 249 -25.09 -6.10 -22.11
C VAL A 249 -25.06 -6.70 -23.51
N LEU A 250 -24.02 -7.49 -23.82
CA LEU A 250 -24.10 -8.54 -24.84
C LEU A 250 -23.48 -9.84 -24.30
N SER A 251 -24.03 -10.97 -24.74
CA SER A 251 -23.78 -12.33 -24.24
C SER A 251 -22.30 -12.68 -24.09
N GLY A 252 -21.94 -13.33 -22.98
CA GLY A 252 -20.62 -13.99 -22.79
C GLY A 252 -19.71 -13.38 -21.71
N ASN A 253 -19.95 -12.15 -21.24
CA ASN A 253 -19.21 -11.54 -20.13
C ASN A 253 -20.09 -10.50 -19.38
N ALA A 254 -20.27 -10.66 -18.06
CA ALA A 254 -21.05 -9.75 -17.23
C ALA A 254 -20.29 -8.43 -16.92
N ASP A 255 -18.95 -8.44 -16.99
CA ASP A 255 -18.07 -7.34 -16.56
C ASP A 255 -17.80 -6.31 -17.67
N SER A 256 -18.05 -6.64 -18.93
CA SER A 256 -18.03 -5.68 -20.06
C SER A 256 -19.28 -4.78 -20.10
N GLY A 257 -20.16 -4.94 -19.13
CA GLY A 257 -21.52 -4.40 -19.04
C GLY A 257 -21.68 -2.96 -18.56
N LYS A 258 -20.60 -2.20 -18.33
CA LYS A 258 -20.69 -0.81 -17.88
C LYS A 258 -19.92 0.07 -18.85
N VAL A 259 -20.61 1.04 -19.47
CA VAL A 259 -19.95 2.09 -20.26
C VAL A 259 -19.43 3.14 -19.29
N TYR A 260 -20.30 3.99 -18.75
CA TYR A 260 -19.90 5.08 -17.88
C TYR A 260 -20.48 4.97 -16.48
N SER A 261 -19.78 5.57 -15.52
CA SER A 261 -20.29 5.74 -14.15
C SER A 261 -21.33 6.84 -14.12
N ARG A 262 -22.47 6.59 -13.45
CA ARG A 262 -23.53 7.59 -13.28
C ARG A 262 -23.34 8.50 -12.06
N ALA A 263 -22.38 8.18 -11.18
CA ALA A 263 -22.23 8.84 -9.87
C ALA A 263 -22.02 10.36 -9.95
N LYS A 264 -21.28 10.85 -10.96
CA LYS A 264 -21.05 12.28 -11.17
C LYS A 264 -22.11 12.94 -12.08
N PHE A 265 -22.75 12.16 -12.94
CA PHE A 265 -23.72 12.68 -13.91
C PHE A 265 -25.11 12.88 -13.29
N ASP A 266 -25.59 11.90 -12.51
CA ASP A 266 -26.94 11.93 -11.94
C ASP A 266 -27.21 13.20 -11.09
N PRO A 267 -26.26 13.73 -10.29
CA PRO A 267 -26.47 15.01 -9.61
C PRO A 267 -26.65 16.20 -10.55
N ILE A 268 -25.85 16.31 -11.61
CA ILE A 268 -25.93 17.40 -12.61
C ILE A 268 -27.23 17.28 -13.40
N LYS A 269 -27.62 16.05 -13.75
CA LYS A 269 -28.91 15.77 -14.37
C LYS A 269 -30.06 16.22 -13.48
N ALA A 270 -30.06 15.86 -12.20
CA ALA A 270 -31.11 16.24 -11.26
C ALA A 270 -31.19 17.76 -11.09
N GLU A 271 -30.04 18.45 -11.04
CA GLU A 271 -29.99 19.92 -11.04
C GLU A 271 -30.62 20.50 -12.31
N ALA A 272 -30.24 19.98 -13.48
CA ALA A 272 -30.77 20.41 -14.77
C ALA A 272 -32.28 20.20 -14.88
N GLU A 273 -32.78 19.03 -14.48
CA GLU A 273 -34.22 18.72 -14.48
C GLU A 273 -34.99 19.63 -13.52
N ALA A 274 -34.45 19.92 -12.33
CA ALA A 274 -35.07 20.86 -11.39
C ALA A 274 -35.14 22.29 -11.96
N LYS A 275 -34.06 22.78 -12.58
CA LYS A 275 -34.00 24.10 -13.22
C LYS A 275 -34.92 24.21 -14.42
N LEU A 276 -35.07 23.14 -15.20
CA LEU A 276 -36.00 23.06 -16.33
C LEU A 276 -37.48 23.08 -15.90
N ALA A 277 -37.80 22.63 -14.68
CA ALA A 277 -39.17 22.54 -14.16
C ALA A 277 -39.65 23.82 -13.44
N GLN A 278 -38.74 24.68 -12.99
CA GLN A 278 -39.09 25.95 -12.32
C GLN A 278 -39.35 27.08 -13.34
N GLU A 279 -40.53 27.70 -13.27
CA GLU A 279 -40.86 28.87 -14.10
C GLU A 279 -40.04 30.12 -13.76
N SER A 280 -39.60 30.23 -12.51
CA SER A 280 -38.78 31.35 -12.02
C SER A 280 -37.29 31.23 -12.37
N THR A 281 -36.84 30.16 -13.02
CA THR A 281 -35.43 29.95 -13.35
C THR A 281 -34.95 31.01 -14.34
N THR A 282 -33.84 31.66 -14.00
CA THR A 282 -33.20 32.68 -14.84
C THR A 282 -32.38 32.08 -15.98
N LYS A 283 -32.11 32.89 -17.00
CA LYS A 283 -31.24 32.50 -18.12
C LYS A 283 -29.84 32.12 -17.64
N GLU A 284 -29.28 32.89 -16.72
CA GLU A 284 -27.95 32.70 -16.15
C GLU A 284 -27.82 31.36 -15.42
N GLU A 285 -28.84 30.96 -14.67
CA GLU A 285 -28.87 29.65 -13.99
C GLU A 285 -28.91 28.48 -14.98
N LEU A 286 -29.67 28.62 -16.07
CA LEU A 286 -29.70 27.62 -17.15
C LEU A 286 -28.37 27.56 -17.90
N GLU A 287 -27.73 28.71 -18.16
CA GLU A 287 -26.42 28.78 -18.80
C GLU A 287 -25.35 28.10 -17.94
N ALA A 288 -25.38 28.31 -16.63
CA ALA A 288 -24.47 27.65 -15.69
C ALA A 288 -24.62 26.12 -15.75
N VAL A 289 -25.84 25.59 -15.68
CA VAL A 289 -26.05 24.13 -15.74
C VAL A 289 -25.72 23.57 -17.12
N PHE A 290 -26.04 24.31 -18.20
CA PHE A 290 -25.66 23.90 -19.55
C PHE A 290 -24.14 23.83 -19.72
N GLN A 291 -23.40 24.80 -19.17
CA GLN A 291 -21.93 24.75 -19.14
C GLN A 291 -21.40 23.55 -18.35
N GLN A 292 -22.03 23.19 -17.22
CA GLN A 292 -21.66 21.96 -16.49
C GLN A 292 -21.85 20.72 -17.38
N LEU A 293 -22.95 20.61 -18.12
CA LEU A 293 -23.21 19.52 -19.06
C LEU A 293 -22.24 19.52 -20.26
N GLU A 294 -21.82 20.69 -20.74
CA GLU A 294 -20.83 20.83 -21.82
C GLU A 294 -19.41 20.45 -21.37
N GLN A 295 -19.05 20.77 -20.13
CA GLN A 295 -17.76 20.46 -19.52
C GLN A 295 -17.72 19.06 -18.91
N PHE A 296 -18.86 18.37 -18.79
CA PHE A 296 -18.93 17.05 -18.19
C PHE A 296 -18.13 16.04 -19.02
N LYS A 297 -17.09 15.50 -18.41
CA LYS A 297 -16.29 14.42 -18.98
C LYS A 297 -16.92 13.08 -18.61
N MET A 298 -17.32 12.31 -19.63
CA MET A 298 -17.83 10.96 -19.42
C MET A 298 -16.70 10.02 -19.01
N GLU A 299 -16.79 9.48 -17.80
CA GLU A 299 -15.78 8.59 -17.23
C GLU A 299 -16.41 7.24 -16.89
N PHE A 300 -15.65 6.16 -17.08
CA PHE A 300 -15.98 4.86 -16.54
C PHE A 300 -15.30 4.67 -15.18
N GLN A 301 -15.84 3.77 -14.37
CA GLN A 301 -15.21 3.29 -13.14
C GLN A 301 -15.37 1.78 -13.06
N ASP A 302 -14.25 1.08 -12.93
CA ASP A 302 -14.21 -0.37 -12.71
C ASP A 302 -13.19 -0.73 -11.61
N GLU A 303 -12.91 -2.02 -11.44
CA GLU A 303 -12.01 -2.54 -10.41
C GLU A 303 -10.56 -2.04 -10.55
N LEU A 304 -10.15 -1.60 -11.74
CA LEU A 304 -8.81 -1.07 -11.99
C LEU A 304 -8.71 0.42 -11.72
N GLY A 305 -9.82 1.16 -11.78
CA GLY A 305 -9.85 2.59 -11.50
C GLY A 305 -10.82 3.38 -12.36
N THR A 306 -10.47 4.65 -12.64
CA THR A 306 -11.32 5.59 -13.38
C THR A 306 -10.63 6.06 -14.65
N GLY A 307 -11.42 6.31 -15.69
CA GLY A 307 -10.86 6.61 -17.02
C GLY A 307 -11.88 6.87 -18.12
N VAL A 308 -11.44 6.82 -19.37
CA VAL A 308 -12.24 7.04 -20.58
C VAL A 308 -12.08 5.92 -21.60
N TYR A 309 -13.07 5.72 -22.47
CA TYR A 309 -12.86 4.85 -23.64
C TYR A 309 -12.05 5.55 -24.71
N VAL A 310 -11.16 4.78 -25.33
CA VAL A 310 -10.34 5.27 -26.45
C VAL A 310 -11.22 5.68 -27.65
N SER A 311 -12.38 5.04 -27.84
CA SER A 311 -13.32 5.41 -28.90
C SER A 311 -13.98 6.78 -28.72
N ASP A 312 -14.03 7.31 -27.50
CA ASP A 312 -14.55 8.67 -27.25
C ASP A 312 -13.52 9.74 -27.59
N LEU A 313 -12.24 9.37 -27.57
CA LEU A 313 -11.16 10.29 -27.88
C LEU A 313 -11.01 10.48 -29.38
N THR A 314 -10.62 11.69 -29.79
CA THR A 314 -10.22 11.95 -31.17
C THR A 314 -8.78 11.48 -31.35
N HIS A 315 -8.56 10.56 -32.29
CA HIS A 315 -7.20 10.17 -32.65
C HIS A 315 -6.48 11.32 -33.37
N LEU A 316 -5.19 11.48 -33.10
CA LEU A 316 -4.30 12.42 -33.78
C LEU A 316 -4.00 11.97 -35.22
N SER A 317 -3.89 10.64 -35.44
CA SER A 317 -3.85 10.04 -36.78
C SER A 317 -4.42 8.62 -36.75
N GLY A 318 -4.96 8.15 -37.88
CA GLY A 318 -5.69 6.88 -37.97
C GLY A 318 -5.51 6.19 -39.31
N ASN A 319 -4.32 5.63 -39.54
CA ASN A 319 -4.01 4.92 -40.77
C ASN A 319 -4.50 3.47 -40.67
N THR A 320 -5.28 3.03 -41.64
CA THR A 320 -5.71 1.64 -41.78
C THR A 320 -5.82 1.32 -43.25
N ALA A 321 -5.56 0.06 -43.63
CA ALA A 321 -5.54 -0.33 -45.03
C ALA A 321 -6.90 -0.23 -45.73
N TRP A 322 -8.01 -0.37 -44.98
CA TRP A 322 -9.36 -0.29 -45.52
C TRP A 322 -10.35 0.24 -44.47
N GLY A 323 -11.42 0.88 -44.93
CA GLY A 323 -12.59 1.24 -44.11
C GLY A 323 -12.40 2.44 -43.17
N GLY A 324 -11.18 2.87 -42.88
CA GLY A 324 -10.93 3.92 -41.88
C GLY A 324 -11.12 3.41 -40.44
N VAL A 325 -10.69 4.19 -39.46
CA VAL A 325 -10.89 3.85 -38.04
C VAL A 325 -12.38 3.86 -37.70
N LYS A 326 -12.90 2.75 -37.16
CA LYS A 326 -14.28 2.63 -36.69
C LYS A 326 -14.30 2.74 -35.16
N LYS A 327 -15.13 3.66 -34.65
CA LYS A 327 -15.37 3.83 -33.22
C LYS A 327 -16.63 3.06 -32.85
N ASP A 328 -16.56 2.25 -31.80
CA ASP A 328 -17.66 1.48 -31.22
C ASP A 328 -18.32 0.47 -32.17
N LEU A 329 -17.70 0.26 -33.33
CA LEU A 329 -18.18 -0.60 -34.40
C LEU A 329 -17.03 -1.43 -34.94
N CYS A 330 -17.36 -2.61 -35.46
CA CYS A 330 -16.40 -3.44 -36.18
C CYS A 330 -15.88 -2.73 -37.45
N PRO A 331 -14.79 -3.21 -38.07
CA PRO A 331 -14.16 -2.52 -39.21
C PRO A 331 -15.10 -2.24 -40.41
N ASP A 332 -16.15 -3.05 -40.60
CA ASP A 332 -17.17 -2.85 -41.65
C ASP A 332 -18.06 -1.63 -41.39
N GLY A 333 -18.12 -1.13 -40.15
CA GLY A 333 -18.89 0.04 -39.74
C GLY A 333 -20.40 -0.16 -39.58
N ASN A 334 -20.90 -1.40 -39.68
CA ASN A 334 -22.34 -1.68 -39.66
C ASN A 334 -22.82 -2.50 -38.46
N ARG A 335 -21.89 -2.98 -37.61
CA ARG A 335 -22.18 -3.91 -36.50
C ARG A 335 -21.29 -3.58 -35.31
N LEU A 336 -21.73 -3.98 -34.12
CA LEU A 336 -20.90 -3.95 -32.92
C LEU A 336 -19.67 -4.85 -33.08
N ILE A 337 -18.63 -4.54 -32.30
CA ILE A 337 -17.40 -5.33 -32.27
C ILE A 337 -17.70 -6.69 -31.65
N ALA A 338 -17.38 -7.78 -32.34
CA ALA A 338 -17.59 -9.13 -31.84
C ALA A 338 -16.31 -9.95 -32.01
N ILE A 339 -15.71 -10.40 -30.92
CA ILE A 339 -14.46 -11.17 -30.93
C ILE A 339 -14.72 -12.53 -30.29
N LYS A 340 -14.22 -13.57 -30.96
CA LYS A 340 -14.35 -14.94 -30.51
C LYS A 340 -13.28 -15.27 -29.44
N LYS A 341 -13.71 -15.60 -28.22
CA LYS A 341 -12.81 -15.98 -27.11
C LYS A 341 -12.22 -17.37 -27.33
N ASP A 342 -13.10 -18.32 -27.64
CA ASP A 342 -12.78 -19.71 -27.92
C ASP A 342 -13.73 -20.23 -29.01
N THR A 343 -13.62 -21.51 -29.40
CA THR A 343 -14.43 -22.07 -30.50
C THR A 343 -15.94 -21.97 -30.31
N SER A 344 -16.43 -21.75 -29.08
CA SER A 344 -17.85 -21.69 -28.69
C SER A 344 -18.33 -20.34 -28.18
N THR A 345 -17.45 -19.46 -27.72
CA THR A 345 -17.82 -18.21 -27.04
C THR A 345 -17.46 -16.99 -27.88
N ILE A 346 -18.45 -16.12 -28.12
CA ILE A 346 -18.27 -14.83 -28.78
C ILE A 346 -18.60 -13.72 -27.77
N ASN A 347 -17.66 -12.81 -27.55
CA ASN A 347 -17.89 -11.60 -26.78
C ASN A 347 -18.22 -10.46 -27.74
N THR A 348 -19.30 -9.72 -27.46
CA THR A 348 -19.66 -8.53 -28.25
C THR A 348 -19.61 -7.29 -27.38
N TYR A 349 -19.10 -6.21 -27.94
CA TYR A 349 -18.72 -4.99 -27.24
C TYR A 349 -19.39 -3.77 -27.86
N THR A 350 -19.89 -2.91 -26.99
CA THR A 350 -20.46 -1.60 -27.35
C THR A 350 -19.41 -0.52 -27.46
N LYS A 351 -18.22 -0.71 -26.87
CA LYS A 351 -17.09 0.22 -26.94
C LYS A 351 -15.85 -0.44 -27.51
N GLY A 352 -15.08 0.34 -28.27
CA GLY A 352 -13.77 -0.07 -28.76
C GLY A 352 -13.44 0.50 -30.13
N ILE A 353 -12.32 0.05 -30.69
CA ILE A 353 -11.85 0.50 -32.01
C ILE A 353 -11.80 -0.67 -32.98
N GLY A 354 -12.55 -0.58 -34.07
CA GLY A 354 -12.41 -1.44 -35.24
C GLY A 354 -11.42 -0.84 -36.24
N ALA A 355 -10.45 -1.63 -36.71
CA ALA A 355 -9.52 -1.24 -37.75
C ALA A 355 -9.17 -2.42 -38.67
N HIS A 356 -8.71 -2.13 -39.87
CA HIS A 356 -8.23 -3.13 -40.81
C HIS A 356 -6.70 -3.13 -40.87
N GLU A 357 -6.06 -4.29 -40.77
CA GLU A 357 -4.59 -4.37 -40.87
C GLU A 357 -4.10 -4.10 -42.31
N PRO A 358 -2.84 -3.62 -42.49
CA PRO A 358 -2.05 -2.95 -41.47
C PRO A 358 -2.73 -1.67 -40.98
N SER A 359 -2.68 -1.43 -39.67
CA SER A 359 -3.20 -0.21 -39.04
C SER A 359 -2.22 0.41 -38.06
N SER A 360 -2.33 1.72 -37.90
CA SER A 360 -1.55 2.56 -36.98
C SER A 360 -2.39 3.77 -36.60
N ILE A 361 -2.82 3.81 -35.33
CA ILE A 361 -3.74 4.82 -34.81
C ILE A 361 -3.09 5.47 -33.59
N VAL A 362 -2.95 6.79 -33.61
CA VAL A 362 -2.25 7.57 -32.57
C VAL A 362 -3.25 8.39 -31.77
N TYR A 363 -3.15 8.35 -30.44
CA TYR A 363 -3.94 9.14 -29.51
C TYR A 363 -3.04 10.01 -28.62
N ASP A 364 -3.53 11.18 -28.23
CA ASP A 364 -3.01 11.92 -27.08
C ASP A 364 -3.45 11.20 -25.81
N VAL A 365 -2.49 10.83 -24.97
CA VAL A 365 -2.71 10.12 -23.71
C VAL A 365 -2.07 10.84 -22.53
N THR A 366 -1.82 12.14 -22.68
CA THR A 366 -1.28 12.99 -21.61
C THR A 366 -2.16 12.88 -20.36
N GLY A 367 -1.55 12.52 -19.22
CA GLY A 367 -2.24 12.37 -17.94
C GLY A 367 -2.79 10.97 -17.64
N TYR A 368 -2.81 10.05 -18.60
CA TYR A 368 -3.23 8.66 -18.36
C TYR A 368 -2.03 7.78 -17.96
N LYS A 369 -2.30 6.79 -17.10
CA LYS A 369 -1.29 5.90 -16.49
C LYS A 369 -1.30 4.49 -17.07
N MET A 370 -2.41 4.07 -17.66
CA MET A 370 -2.58 2.72 -18.20
C MET A 370 -3.54 2.69 -19.38
N PHE A 371 -3.30 1.78 -20.31
CA PHE A 371 -4.20 1.37 -21.38
C PHE A 371 -4.64 -0.08 -21.16
N SER A 372 -5.92 -0.39 -21.39
CA SER A 372 -6.39 -1.77 -21.47
C SER A 372 -7.28 -2.00 -22.69
N ALA A 373 -7.30 -3.22 -23.21
CA ALA A 373 -8.24 -3.61 -24.27
C ALA A 373 -8.40 -5.14 -24.34
N ASP A 374 -9.50 -5.58 -24.92
CA ASP A 374 -9.68 -6.93 -25.44
C ASP A 374 -9.31 -6.92 -26.93
N ILE A 375 -8.15 -7.48 -27.27
CA ILE A 375 -7.64 -7.51 -28.64
C ILE A 375 -8.02 -8.80 -29.35
N GLY A 376 -8.28 -8.72 -30.65
CA GLY A 376 -8.54 -9.90 -31.47
C GLY A 376 -9.09 -9.58 -32.86
N VAL A 377 -9.38 -10.64 -33.61
CA VAL A 377 -9.95 -10.53 -34.96
C VAL A 377 -11.48 -10.62 -34.88
N GLU A 378 -12.15 -9.77 -35.64
CA GLU A 378 -13.60 -9.68 -35.73
C GLU A 378 -14.21 -11.00 -36.23
N ASN A 379 -15.21 -11.51 -35.50
CA ASN A 379 -15.81 -12.82 -35.71
C ASN A 379 -16.47 -12.98 -37.09
N HIS A 380 -17.06 -11.92 -37.65
CA HIS A 380 -17.76 -12.00 -38.93
C HIS A 380 -16.86 -12.40 -40.10
N GLN A 381 -15.57 -12.11 -40.01
CA GLN A 381 -14.60 -12.43 -41.06
C GLN A 381 -14.54 -13.95 -41.36
N ILE A 382 -14.86 -14.80 -40.39
CA ILE A 382 -14.91 -16.26 -40.62
C ILE A 382 -16.10 -16.62 -41.51
N ALA A 383 -17.25 -15.98 -41.27
CA ALA A 383 -18.51 -16.28 -41.93
C ALA A 383 -18.56 -15.74 -43.36
N SER A 384 -17.99 -14.56 -43.62
CA SER A 384 -17.96 -13.91 -44.94
C SER A 384 -17.10 -14.66 -45.96
N ASP A 385 -16.05 -15.33 -45.52
CA ASP A 385 -15.02 -15.88 -46.40
C ASP A 385 -14.99 -17.41 -46.44
N GLY A 386 -16.07 -18.07 -46.01
CA GLY A 386 -16.16 -19.53 -46.01
C GLY A 386 -15.10 -20.22 -45.13
N GLY A 387 -14.63 -19.54 -44.07
CA GLY A 387 -13.64 -20.06 -43.12
C GLY A 387 -12.17 -19.90 -43.54
N VAL A 388 -11.86 -19.28 -44.68
CA VAL A 388 -10.48 -19.09 -45.17
C VAL A 388 -9.59 -18.34 -44.18
N PHE A 389 -10.14 -17.36 -43.46
CA PHE A 389 -9.40 -16.54 -42.49
C PHE A 389 -9.46 -17.06 -41.05
N ALA A 390 -10.12 -18.19 -40.80
CA ALA A 390 -10.35 -18.73 -39.46
C ALA A 390 -9.05 -18.86 -38.65
N ASN A 391 -7.94 -19.24 -39.31
CA ASN A 391 -6.65 -19.51 -38.68
C ASN A 391 -5.56 -18.50 -39.06
N VAL A 392 -5.90 -17.42 -39.76
CA VAL A 392 -4.93 -16.35 -40.06
C VAL A 392 -4.72 -15.51 -38.81
N LYS A 393 -3.46 -15.26 -38.47
CA LYS A 393 -3.04 -14.71 -37.20
C LYS A 393 -2.72 -13.22 -37.32
N ALA A 394 -3.48 -12.40 -36.61
CA ALA A 394 -3.23 -10.97 -36.46
C ALA A 394 -2.09 -10.70 -35.46
N LYS A 395 -1.49 -9.53 -35.62
CA LYS A 395 -0.48 -8.96 -34.71
C LYS A 395 -1.03 -7.68 -34.12
N PHE A 396 -0.76 -7.45 -32.84
CA PHE A 396 -1.14 -6.25 -32.11
C PHE A 396 0.08 -5.70 -31.40
N LYS A 397 0.28 -4.39 -31.47
CA LYS A 397 1.40 -3.71 -30.83
C LYS A 397 0.91 -2.38 -30.24
N VAL A 398 1.32 -2.10 -29.02
CA VAL A 398 1.11 -0.80 -28.36
C VAL A 398 2.48 -0.16 -28.19
N SER A 399 2.64 1.05 -28.73
CA SER A 399 3.86 1.83 -28.62
C SER A 399 3.55 3.20 -28.00
N THR A 400 4.47 3.78 -27.24
CA THR A 400 4.30 5.10 -26.61
C THR A 400 5.40 6.06 -27.03
N SER A 401 5.15 7.36 -26.90
CA SER A 401 6.09 8.44 -27.20
C SER A 401 5.85 9.64 -26.29
N THR A 402 6.91 10.40 -26.01
CA THR A 402 6.85 11.68 -25.30
C THR A 402 6.78 12.88 -26.25
N ASP A 403 7.13 12.70 -27.53
CA ASP A 403 7.27 13.76 -28.55
C ASP A 403 6.41 13.54 -29.80
N GLY A 404 5.72 12.41 -29.89
CA GLY A 404 4.87 12.04 -31.03
C GLY A 404 5.63 11.57 -32.27
N SER A 405 6.97 11.51 -32.23
CA SER A 405 7.84 11.14 -33.36
C SER A 405 8.56 9.81 -33.12
N ASN A 406 9.14 9.63 -31.93
CA ASN A 406 9.91 8.43 -31.57
C ASN A 406 9.06 7.51 -30.69
N TYR A 407 8.73 6.31 -31.19
CA TYR A 407 7.85 5.38 -30.50
C TYR A 407 8.61 4.18 -29.96
N THR A 408 8.44 3.91 -28.67
CA THR A 408 8.97 2.73 -27.99
C THR A 408 7.84 1.72 -27.80
N GLN A 409 8.08 0.48 -28.19
CA GLN A 409 7.13 -0.61 -28.00
C GLN A 409 6.97 -0.92 -26.51
N GLN A 410 5.72 -0.88 -26.01
CA GLN A 410 5.36 -1.26 -24.65
C GLN A 410 4.73 -2.66 -24.60
N TYR A 411 4.05 -3.06 -25.68
CA TYR A 411 3.39 -4.36 -25.78
C TYR A 411 3.43 -4.89 -27.21
N TYR A 412 3.57 -6.21 -27.36
CA TYR A 412 3.45 -6.91 -28.63
C TYR A 412 2.79 -8.27 -28.40
N ALA A 413 1.83 -8.59 -29.26
CA ALA A 413 1.20 -9.89 -29.34
C ALA A 413 1.08 -10.33 -30.79
N GLU A 414 1.24 -11.62 -31.01
CA GLU A 414 0.98 -12.29 -32.27
C GLU A 414 0.18 -13.56 -32.02
N ASP A 415 -0.21 -14.23 -33.09
CA ASP A 415 -0.96 -15.49 -33.07
C ASP A 415 -2.44 -15.38 -32.66
N LEU A 416 -3.06 -14.21 -32.80
CA LEU A 416 -4.50 -14.04 -32.55
C LEU A 416 -5.29 -14.35 -33.83
N SER A 417 -6.04 -15.45 -33.84
CA SER A 417 -6.88 -15.85 -34.97
C SER A 417 -8.34 -15.47 -34.79
N ALA A 418 -9.10 -15.42 -35.89
CA ALA A 418 -10.55 -15.22 -35.81
C ALA A 418 -11.26 -16.39 -35.12
N ASN A 419 -10.74 -17.63 -35.22
CA ASN A 419 -11.37 -18.82 -34.66
C ASN A 419 -11.02 -19.10 -33.18
N GLY A 420 -10.86 -18.05 -32.39
CA GLY A 420 -10.37 -18.13 -31.02
C GLY A 420 -9.00 -17.46 -30.94
N GLY A 421 -8.92 -16.44 -30.11
CA GLY A 421 -7.74 -15.57 -30.06
C GLY A 421 -7.95 -14.28 -29.29
N LEU A 422 -9.13 -14.03 -28.70
CA LEU A 422 -9.34 -12.91 -27.81
C LEU A 422 -8.29 -12.92 -26.70
N ARG A 423 -7.66 -11.77 -26.47
CA ARG A 423 -6.73 -11.57 -25.37
C ARG A 423 -7.00 -10.24 -24.69
N SER A 424 -7.23 -10.27 -23.39
CA SER A 424 -7.30 -9.06 -22.57
C SER A 424 -5.87 -8.61 -22.24
N ILE A 425 -5.60 -7.32 -22.41
CA ILE A 425 -4.28 -6.72 -22.18
C ILE A 425 -4.37 -5.51 -21.26
N ARG A 426 -3.33 -5.30 -20.45
CA ARG A 426 -3.09 -4.09 -19.67
C ARG A 426 -1.67 -3.62 -19.98
N VAL A 427 -1.52 -2.34 -20.30
CA VAL A 427 -0.24 -1.74 -20.70
C VAL A 427 -0.04 -0.49 -19.85
N LYS A 428 0.96 -0.54 -18.96
CA LYS A 428 1.37 0.64 -18.19
C LYS A 428 1.95 1.68 -19.14
N LEU A 429 1.51 2.92 -19.00
CA LEU A 429 2.06 4.04 -19.77
C LEU A 429 3.23 4.62 -18.97
N PRO A 430 4.45 4.67 -19.53
CA PRO A 430 5.59 5.30 -18.87
C PRO A 430 5.32 6.75 -18.48
N GLU A 431 5.95 7.22 -17.42
CA GLU A 431 5.82 8.62 -16.97
C GLU A 431 6.20 9.59 -18.08
N GLY A 432 5.44 10.68 -18.23
CA GLY A 432 5.64 11.68 -19.29
C GLY A 432 5.17 11.24 -20.68
N THR A 433 4.55 10.06 -20.83
CA THR A 433 3.93 9.66 -22.10
C THR A 433 2.86 10.67 -22.51
N THR A 434 2.97 11.16 -23.75
CA THR A 434 1.99 12.08 -24.35
C THR A 434 1.25 11.42 -25.51
N HIS A 435 1.85 10.45 -26.18
CA HIS A 435 1.27 9.77 -27.34
C HIS A 435 1.26 8.25 -27.14
N MET A 436 0.15 7.63 -27.48
CA MET A 436 0.02 6.17 -27.61
C MET A 436 -0.34 5.82 -29.04
N LYS A 437 0.29 4.77 -29.58
CA LYS A 437 0.03 4.24 -30.91
C LYS A 437 -0.44 2.79 -30.81
N LEU A 438 -1.64 2.55 -31.31
CA LEU A 438 -2.25 1.24 -31.48
C LEU A 438 -1.98 0.74 -32.89
N GLU A 439 -1.24 -0.35 -33.03
CA GLU A 439 -0.76 -0.84 -34.31
C GLU A 439 -1.17 -2.30 -34.53
N CYS A 440 -1.70 -2.59 -35.71
CA CYS A 440 -1.84 -3.97 -36.18
C CYS A 440 -0.94 -4.11 -37.42
N PRO A 441 0.31 -4.58 -37.29
CA PRO A 441 1.18 -4.84 -38.44
C PRO A 441 0.60 -5.89 -39.38
N ALA A 442 1.00 -5.88 -40.65
CA ALA A 442 0.51 -6.87 -41.62
C ALA A 442 0.85 -8.31 -41.19
N SER A 443 -0.14 -9.20 -41.28
CA SER A 443 0.04 -10.65 -41.09
C SER A 443 0.90 -11.29 -42.20
N ALA A 444 1.52 -12.44 -41.91
CA ALA A 444 2.45 -13.12 -42.81
C ALA A 444 1.81 -13.66 -44.12
N TRP A 445 0.48 -13.73 -44.18
CA TRP A 445 -0.29 -14.16 -45.35
C TRP A 445 -0.45 -13.08 -46.44
N ASN A 446 0.20 -11.93 -46.28
CA ASN A 446 0.07 -10.81 -47.20
C ASN A 446 0.80 -11.07 -48.53
N ASN A 447 0.11 -11.69 -49.50
CA ASN A 447 0.55 -11.84 -50.91
C ASN A 447 0.54 -10.51 -51.70
N GLY A 448 1.03 -9.42 -51.10
CA GLY A 448 1.23 -8.14 -51.78
C GLY A 448 -0.04 -7.35 -52.14
N ASN A 449 -1.20 -7.63 -51.51
CA ASN A 449 -2.48 -6.99 -51.86
C ASN A 449 -3.18 -6.25 -50.70
N GLY A 450 -2.37 -5.67 -49.80
CA GLY A 450 -2.84 -5.05 -48.55
C GLY A 450 -3.24 -6.09 -47.51
N GLY A 451 -3.03 -5.80 -46.21
CA GLY A 451 -3.48 -6.67 -45.12
C GLY A 451 -4.98 -6.95 -45.23
N LYS A 452 -5.48 -8.04 -44.63
CA LYS A 452 -6.85 -8.54 -44.85
C LYS A 452 -7.68 -8.72 -43.58
N LEU A 453 -7.08 -8.62 -42.39
CA LEU A 453 -7.79 -8.91 -41.15
C LEU A 453 -8.53 -7.71 -40.57
N HIS A 454 -9.75 -7.98 -40.12
CA HIS A 454 -10.58 -7.07 -39.36
C HIS A 454 -10.16 -7.16 -37.90
N THR A 455 -9.28 -6.26 -37.47
CA THR A 455 -8.71 -6.24 -36.12
C THR A 455 -9.50 -5.30 -35.21
N CYS A 456 -9.72 -5.73 -33.98
CA CYS A 456 -10.50 -4.98 -33.01
C CYS A 456 -9.70 -4.78 -31.72
N TRP A 457 -9.70 -3.53 -31.23
CA TRP A 457 -9.32 -3.15 -29.87
C TRP A 457 -10.61 -2.95 -29.08
N ALA A 458 -11.29 -4.05 -28.76
CA ALA A 458 -12.56 -4.01 -28.05
C ALA A 458 -12.35 -3.53 -26.61
N ASN A 459 -13.35 -2.88 -26.03
CA ASN A 459 -13.31 -2.38 -24.64
C ASN A 459 -12.04 -1.56 -24.34
N ALA A 460 -11.52 -0.83 -25.35
CA ALA A 460 -10.28 -0.09 -25.25
C ALA A 460 -10.45 1.12 -24.33
N LYS A 461 -9.67 1.16 -23.24
CA LYS A 461 -9.80 2.11 -22.13
C LYS A 461 -8.45 2.74 -21.79
N LEU A 462 -8.48 3.97 -21.33
CA LEU A 462 -7.36 4.68 -20.72
C LEU A 462 -7.72 5.09 -19.30
N TYR A 463 -6.80 4.87 -18.35
CA TYR A 463 -7.02 5.09 -16.92
C TYR A 463 -6.20 6.27 -16.41
N GLU A 464 -6.83 7.18 -15.69
CA GLU A 464 -6.16 8.31 -15.00
C GLU A 464 -5.67 7.87 -13.61
N THR A 465 -6.48 7.07 -12.94
CA THR A 465 -6.15 6.41 -11.67
C THR A 465 -6.11 4.91 -11.89
N VAL A 466 -5.12 4.24 -11.32
CA VAL A 466 -4.95 2.79 -11.42
C VAL A 466 -4.74 2.24 -10.02
N GLU A 467 -5.53 1.25 -9.65
CA GLU A 467 -5.40 0.43 -8.45
C GLU A 467 -5.52 -1.03 -8.86
N ILE A 468 -4.43 -1.80 -8.66
CA ILE A 468 -4.42 -3.25 -8.85
C ILE A 468 -4.19 -3.84 -7.48
N ALA A 469 -5.28 -4.33 -6.88
CA ALA A 469 -5.27 -4.86 -5.53
C ALA A 469 -4.41 -6.13 -5.42
N VAL A 470 -3.71 -6.26 -4.29
CA VAL A 470 -3.03 -7.51 -3.92
C VAL A 470 -4.08 -8.54 -3.54
N THR A 471 -3.96 -9.73 -4.13
CA THR A 471 -4.85 -10.88 -3.87
C THR A 471 -4.16 -12.05 -3.19
N GLY A 472 -2.83 -12.09 -3.18
CA GLY A 472 -2.05 -13.14 -2.53
C GLY A 472 -0.62 -12.72 -2.19
N ILE A 473 -0.06 -13.36 -1.17
CA ILE A 473 1.36 -13.32 -0.82
C ILE A 473 1.82 -14.76 -0.60
N THR A 474 2.99 -15.12 -1.14
CA THR A 474 3.65 -16.40 -0.85
C THR A 474 5.08 -16.16 -0.38
N LEU A 475 5.61 -17.07 0.42
CA LEU A 475 7.03 -17.12 0.78
C LEU A 475 7.73 -18.24 0.01
N ASP A 476 9.03 -18.09 -0.23
CA ASP A 476 9.89 -19.13 -0.81
C ASP A 476 10.11 -20.31 0.14
N GLN A 477 9.96 -20.10 1.45
CA GLN A 477 10.16 -21.08 2.50
C GLN A 477 9.08 -20.95 3.58
N ASP A 478 8.56 -22.09 4.06
CA ASP A 478 7.57 -22.19 5.13
C ASP A 478 8.18 -22.56 6.49
N ALA A 479 9.45 -22.97 6.51
CA ALA A 479 10.21 -23.24 7.73
C ALA A 479 11.70 -22.91 7.60
N LEU A 480 12.31 -22.44 8.69
CA LEU A 480 13.74 -22.16 8.83
C LEU A 480 14.30 -22.85 10.08
N ALA A 481 15.53 -23.37 9.97
CA ALA A 481 16.28 -23.93 11.08
C ALA A 481 17.57 -23.13 11.28
N LEU A 482 17.66 -22.38 12.39
CA LEU A 482 18.79 -21.51 12.71
C LEU A 482 19.49 -21.95 13.99
N LYS A 483 20.73 -21.49 14.18
CA LYS A 483 21.54 -21.73 15.39
C LYS A 483 22.10 -20.45 15.98
N VAL A 484 22.11 -20.38 17.30
CA VAL A 484 22.85 -19.35 18.06
C VAL A 484 24.19 -19.91 18.55
N GLY A 485 25.24 -19.08 18.51
CA GLY A 485 26.61 -19.47 18.91
C GLY A 485 27.46 -20.12 17.81
N GLY A 486 26.88 -20.35 16.63
CA GLY A 486 27.58 -20.85 15.43
C GLY A 486 28.08 -19.74 14.50
N THR A 487 28.22 -20.06 13.21
CA THR A 487 28.59 -19.07 12.16
C THR A 487 27.42 -18.14 11.81
N GLU A 488 27.69 -17.00 11.17
CA GLU A 488 26.64 -16.06 10.73
C GLU A 488 25.64 -16.71 9.75
N GLU A 489 26.10 -17.66 8.93
CA GLU A 489 25.28 -18.46 8.00
C GLU A 489 24.31 -19.40 8.74
N GLN A 490 24.64 -19.80 9.97
CA GLN A 490 23.74 -20.59 10.81
C GLN A 490 22.80 -19.70 11.62
N LYS A 491 23.19 -18.46 11.91
CA LYS A 491 22.43 -17.51 12.71
C LYS A 491 21.38 -16.72 11.93
N THR A 492 21.57 -16.57 10.62
CA THR A 492 20.72 -15.74 9.76
C THR A 492 20.22 -16.47 8.52
N ALA A 493 19.03 -16.10 8.03
CA ALA A 493 18.47 -16.55 6.76
C ALA A 493 17.63 -15.44 6.12
N THR A 494 17.35 -15.54 4.83
CA THR A 494 16.50 -14.56 4.11
C THR A 494 15.27 -15.26 3.55
N LEU A 495 14.11 -14.65 3.77
CA LEU A 495 12.83 -15.02 3.18
C LEU A 495 12.49 -14.06 2.04
N GLN A 496 11.97 -14.59 0.95
CA GLN A 496 11.50 -13.82 -0.20
C GLN A 496 9.98 -13.90 -0.29
N ALA A 497 9.32 -12.74 -0.25
CA ALA A 497 7.89 -12.63 -0.46
C ALA A 497 7.57 -12.35 -1.93
N ALA A 498 6.60 -13.06 -2.49
CA ALA A 498 6.06 -12.82 -3.82
C ALA A 498 4.60 -12.37 -3.73
N ILE A 499 4.28 -11.22 -4.34
CA ILE A 499 2.94 -10.63 -4.40
C ILE A 499 2.20 -11.15 -5.63
N THR A 500 0.91 -11.44 -5.48
CA THR A 500 0.00 -11.78 -6.59
C THR A 500 -1.15 -10.77 -6.67
N PRO A 501 -1.46 -10.20 -7.86
CA PRO A 501 -0.69 -10.35 -9.10
C PRO A 501 0.64 -9.57 -9.05
N GLU A 502 1.62 -9.96 -9.87
CA GLU A 502 2.95 -9.32 -9.93
C GLU A 502 2.90 -7.86 -10.36
N ASP A 503 1.83 -7.43 -11.04
CA ASP A 503 1.58 -6.05 -11.46
C ASP A 503 0.71 -5.26 -10.47
N ALA A 504 0.53 -5.73 -9.22
CA ALA A 504 -0.15 -4.99 -8.17
C ALA A 504 0.44 -3.58 -8.01
N THR A 505 -0.42 -2.58 -7.80
CA THR A 505 -0.02 -1.17 -7.76
C THR A 505 0.76 -0.80 -6.52
N ASP A 506 0.52 -1.51 -5.42
CA ASP A 506 1.28 -1.41 -4.18
C ASP A 506 1.74 -2.81 -3.78
N GLN A 507 3.05 -2.98 -3.69
CA GLN A 507 3.71 -4.25 -3.36
C GLN A 507 4.45 -4.17 -2.03
N GLU A 508 4.23 -3.10 -1.26
CA GLU A 508 4.85 -2.93 0.03
C GLU A 508 4.34 -3.98 1.01
N VAL A 509 5.27 -4.59 1.75
CA VAL A 509 5.00 -5.64 2.72
C VAL A 509 5.55 -5.27 4.09
N LEU A 510 4.83 -5.69 5.11
CA LEU A 510 5.22 -5.59 6.50
C LEU A 510 5.64 -6.96 7.02
N TRP A 511 6.80 -7.02 7.67
CA TRP A 511 7.33 -8.21 8.33
C TRP A 511 7.19 -8.08 9.84
N GLU A 512 6.78 -9.16 10.50
CA GLU A 512 6.63 -9.23 11.95
C GLU A 512 7.09 -10.60 12.48
N SER A 513 7.59 -10.64 13.71
CA SER A 513 7.88 -11.88 14.44
C SER A 513 6.95 -11.99 15.64
N ASP A 514 6.39 -13.19 15.89
CA ASP A 514 5.59 -13.43 17.09
C ASP A 514 6.43 -13.49 18.39
N ASN A 515 7.76 -13.62 18.26
CA ASN A 515 8.69 -13.76 19.38
C ASN A 515 10.09 -13.23 19.04
N GLU A 516 10.26 -11.91 19.18
CA GLU A 516 11.53 -11.22 18.89
C GLU A 516 12.69 -11.63 19.81
N GLU A 517 12.42 -12.18 21.00
CA GLU A 517 13.47 -12.73 21.86
C GLU A 517 14.12 -13.98 21.27
N VAL A 518 13.40 -14.72 20.42
CA VAL A 518 13.88 -15.92 19.72
C VAL A 518 14.45 -15.55 18.36
N ALA A 519 13.70 -14.82 17.54
CA ALA A 519 14.15 -14.37 16.22
C ALA A 519 13.48 -13.05 15.80
N THR A 520 14.25 -12.17 15.17
CA THR A 520 13.76 -10.92 14.57
C THR A 520 13.77 -11.01 13.05
N VAL A 521 12.98 -10.19 12.38
CA VAL A 521 12.98 -10.07 10.90
C VAL A 521 13.08 -8.59 10.50
N ASP A 522 13.94 -8.28 9.53
CA ASP A 522 14.05 -6.95 8.91
C ASP A 522 14.19 -7.10 7.40
N GLY A 523 13.25 -6.55 6.63
CA GLY A 523 13.24 -6.65 5.16
C GLY A 523 13.30 -8.09 4.61
N GLY A 524 12.76 -9.07 5.35
CA GLY A 524 12.85 -10.50 5.04
C GLY A 524 14.10 -11.22 5.58
N VAL A 525 15.07 -10.51 6.16
CA VAL A 525 16.24 -11.10 6.82
C VAL A 525 15.89 -11.50 8.25
N VAL A 526 15.87 -12.80 8.51
CA VAL A 526 15.59 -13.40 9.82
C VAL A 526 16.90 -13.61 10.58
N THR A 527 16.97 -13.14 11.83
CA THR A 527 18.13 -13.26 12.72
C THR A 527 17.75 -13.98 14.01
N ALA A 528 18.47 -15.04 14.34
CA ALA A 528 18.28 -15.80 15.58
C ALA A 528 19.00 -15.17 16.79
N HIS A 529 18.31 -15.13 17.93
CA HIS A 529 18.82 -14.57 19.20
C HIS A 529 18.85 -15.60 20.33
N LYS A 530 17.86 -16.49 20.42
CA LYS A 530 17.74 -17.49 21.49
C LYS A 530 17.11 -18.78 21.00
N ALA A 531 17.50 -19.91 21.58
CA ALA A 531 16.88 -21.20 21.29
C ALA A 531 15.37 -21.17 21.61
N GLY A 532 14.54 -21.68 20.70
CA GLY A 532 13.09 -21.61 20.77
C GLY A 532 12.43 -21.63 19.39
N ASN A 533 11.12 -21.38 19.36
CA ASN A 533 10.36 -21.23 18.12
C ASN A 533 9.82 -19.80 18.00
N ALA A 534 9.84 -19.28 16.79
CA ALA A 534 9.18 -18.03 16.41
C ALA A 534 8.46 -18.23 15.06
N THR A 535 7.40 -17.49 14.82
CA THR A 535 6.70 -17.42 13.55
C THR A 535 6.96 -16.06 12.93
N ILE A 536 7.56 -16.05 11.75
CA ILE A 536 7.73 -14.84 10.95
C ILE A 536 6.53 -14.72 10.02
N LYS A 537 5.83 -13.59 10.09
CA LYS A 537 4.67 -13.29 9.25
C LYS A 537 4.98 -12.10 8.33
N VAL A 538 4.55 -12.22 7.09
CA VAL A 538 4.56 -11.14 6.11
C VAL A 538 3.12 -10.78 5.72
N SER A 539 2.82 -9.51 5.59
CA SER A 539 1.50 -9.00 5.22
C SER A 539 1.60 -7.83 4.23
N SER A 540 0.58 -7.63 3.39
CA SER A 540 0.49 -6.42 2.56
C SER A 540 0.18 -5.21 3.43
N VAL A 541 0.82 -4.07 3.17
CA VAL A 541 0.55 -2.82 3.89
C VAL A 541 -0.89 -2.34 3.67
N ASN A 542 -1.36 -2.31 2.42
CA ASN A 542 -2.72 -1.82 2.09
C ASN A 542 -3.82 -2.88 2.22
N TYR A 543 -3.46 -4.17 2.21
CA TYR A 543 -4.41 -5.27 2.41
C TYR A 543 -3.93 -6.21 3.53
N PRO A 544 -3.96 -5.80 4.82
CA PRO A 544 -3.35 -6.52 5.94
C PRO A 544 -3.86 -7.96 6.18
N ASN A 545 -5.03 -8.30 5.62
CA ASN A 545 -5.59 -9.65 5.70
C ASN A 545 -4.93 -10.65 4.73
N ILE A 546 -4.17 -10.16 3.74
CA ILE A 546 -3.39 -11.01 2.84
C ILE A 546 -2.02 -11.23 3.45
N THR A 547 -1.70 -12.47 3.81
CA THR A 547 -0.53 -12.79 4.63
C THR A 547 0.10 -14.13 4.22
N ALA A 548 1.39 -14.30 4.49
CA ALA A 548 2.09 -15.57 4.49
C ALA A 548 2.96 -15.71 5.77
N GLN A 549 3.35 -16.94 6.11
CA GLN A 549 4.06 -17.23 7.36
C GLN A 549 5.16 -18.26 7.16
N CYS A 550 6.21 -18.16 7.97
CA CYS A 550 7.33 -19.10 8.05
C CYS A 550 7.63 -19.43 9.51
N ILE A 551 7.79 -20.71 9.83
CA ILE A 551 8.12 -21.18 11.18
C ILE A 551 9.63 -21.24 11.34
N VAL A 552 10.17 -20.51 12.30
CA VAL A 552 11.60 -20.47 12.62
C VAL A 552 11.86 -21.29 13.87
N THR A 553 12.67 -22.34 13.74
CA THR A 553 13.19 -23.14 14.86
C THR A 553 14.65 -22.76 15.11
N VAL A 554 14.95 -22.24 16.30
CA VAL A 554 16.30 -21.86 16.71
C VAL A 554 16.84 -22.86 17.72
N THR A 555 18.06 -23.35 17.48
CA THR A 555 18.79 -24.24 18.41
C THR A 555 20.12 -23.62 18.84
N ARG A 556 20.75 -24.13 19.90
CA ARG A 556 22.10 -23.70 20.28
C ARG A 556 23.13 -24.54 19.52
N ASP A 557 24.24 -23.94 19.12
CA ASP A 557 25.39 -24.69 18.60
C ASP A 557 26.23 -25.25 19.75
N ASP A 558 26.07 -26.54 20.02
CA ASP A 558 26.77 -27.25 21.10
C ASP A 558 28.07 -27.93 20.65
N THR A 559 28.55 -27.69 19.43
CA THR A 559 29.72 -28.38 18.87
C THR A 559 30.95 -28.32 19.80
N ALA A 560 31.31 -27.15 20.32
CA ALA A 560 32.45 -27.00 21.23
C ALA A 560 32.25 -27.69 22.58
N LEU A 561 31.00 -27.78 23.06
CA LEU A 561 30.64 -28.48 24.28
C LEU A 561 30.78 -30.00 24.09
N GLU A 562 30.29 -30.52 22.98
CA GLU A 562 30.41 -31.94 22.63
C GLU A 562 31.86 -32.38 22.49
N GLU A 563 32.69 -31.58 21.82
CA GLU A 563 34.14 -31.83 21.70
C GLU A 563 34.84 -31.86 23.06
N ALA A 564 34.51 -30.92 23.95
CA ALA A 564 35.11 -30.86 25.30
C ALA A 564 34.70 -32.06 26.16
N ILE A 565 33.42 -32.46 26.13
CA ILE A 565 32.92 -33.67 26.80
C ILE A 565 33.66 -34.91 26.29
N ALA A 566 33.78 -35.05 24.97
CA ALA A 566 34.48 -36.19 24.36
C ALA A 566 35.96 -36.24 24.76
N ALA A 567 36.63 -35.08 24.83
CA ALA A 567 38.02 -34.98 25.27
C ALA A 567 38.20 -35.41 26.74
N ALA A 568 37.32 -34.94 27.63
CA ALA A 568 37.33 -35.34 29.04
C ALA A 568 37.10 -36.85 29.21
N GLU A 569 36.09 -37.41 28.55
CA GLU A 569 35.81 -38.85 28.59
C GLU A 569 36.96 -39.68 28.04
N SER A 570 37.60 -39.22 26.96
CA SER A 570 38.78 -39.89 26.40
C SER A 570 39.94 -39.87 27.39
N ARG A 571 40.17 -38.75 28.08
CA ARG A 571 41.20 -38.61 29.11
C ARG A 571 40.96 -39.57 30.27
N MET A 572 39.72 -39.69 30.75
CA MET A 572 39.38 -40.59 31.86
C MET A 572 39.48 -42.08 31.51
N LYS A 573 39.51 -42.44 30.21
CA LYS A 573 39.71 -43.80 29.72
C LYS A 573 41.19 -44.17 29.53
N GLU A 574 42.11 -43.27 29.86
CA GLU A 574 43.55 -43.56 29.81
C GLU A 574 43.90 -44.76 30.71
N GLU A 575 44.82 -45.61 30.27
CA GLU A 575 45.26 -46.77 31.05
C GLU A 575 45.87 -46.32 32.39
N ASN A 576 45.43 -46.97 33.49
CA ASN A 576 45.84 -46.66 34.86
C ASN A 576 45.54 -45.20 35.28
N PHE A 577 44.46 -44.59 34.77
CA PHE A 577 44.10 -43.20 35.06
C PHE A 577 43.98 -42.91 36.58
N ALA A 578 43.34 -43.80 37.35
CA ALA A 578 43.14 -43.62 38.78
C ALA A 578 44.45 -43.71 39.59
N GLU A 579 45.39 -44.53 39.11
CA GLU A 579 46.72 -44.73 39.68
C GLU A 579 47.67 -43.61 39.28
N LYS A 580 47.57 -43.08 38.05
CA LYS A 580 48.47 -42.04 37.54
C LYS A 580 48.20 -40.67 38.13
N TYR A 581 46.94 -40.28 38.30
CA TYR A 581 46.57 -38.91 38.68
C TYR A 581 46.08 -38.81 40.13
N THR A 582 46.33 -37.66 40.75
CA THR A 582 45.92 -37.40 42.14
C THR A 582 44.39 -37.42 42.29
N GLU A 583 43.89 -37.86 43.43
CA GLU A 583 42.44 -37.95 43.67
C GLU A 583 41.74 -36.59 43.52
N ALA A 584 42.37 -35.52 44.00
CA ALA A 584 41.80 -34.17 43.95
C ALA A 584 41.56 -33.68 42.51
N THR A 585 42.54 -33.84 41.62
CA THR A 585 42.41 -33.35 40.23
C THR A 585 41.50 -34.23 39.39
N ARG A 586 41.45 -35.54 39.66
CA ARG A 586 40.48 -36.42 38.99
C ARG A 586 39.05 -36.06 39.37
N LYS A 587 38.81 -35.79 40.66
CA LYS A 587 37.48 -35.40 41.15
C LYS A 587 37.00 -34.08 40.53
N ALA A 588 37.88 -33.09 40.40
CA ALA A 588 37.55 -31.84 39.72
C ALA A 588 37.14 -32.06 38.25
N LEU A 589 37.86 -32.92 37.51
CA LEU A 589 37.49 -33.30 36.15
C LEU A 589 36.14 -34.05 36.08
N GLU A 590 35.87 -34.95 37.04
CA GLU A 590 34.60 -35.67 37.13
C GLU A 590 33.42 -34.72 37.37
N ASP A 591 33.58 -33.77 38.29
CA ASP A 591 32.55 -32.78 38.65
C ASP A 591 32.28 -31.82 37.46
N ASP A 592 33.33 -31.26 36.82
CA ASP A 592 33.18 -30.40 35.63
C ASP A 592 32.60 -31.14 34.42
N LEU A 593 32.91 -32.43 34.24
CA LEU A 593 32.32 -33.25 33.18
C LEU A 593 30.82 -33.47 33.42
N ALA A 594 30.41 -33.63 34.68
CA ALA A 594 28.99 -33.74 35.03
C ALA A 594 28.25 -32.43 34.72
N ASP A 595 28.83 -31.28 35.05
CA ASP A 595 28.28 -29.96 34.73
C ASP A 595 28.16 -29.75 33.21
N ALA A 596 29.17 -30.13 32.43
CA ALA A 596 29.13 -30.07 30.97
C ALA A 596 28.02 -30.93 30.36
N LYS A 597 27.82 -32.15 30.87
CA LYS A 597 26.72 -33.02 30.42
C LYS A 597 25.35 -32.45 30.78
N ALA A 598 25.20 -31.92 32.00
CA ALA A 598 23.97 -31.25 32.41
C ALA A 598 23.67 -30.01 31.55
N ALA A 599 24.70 -29.26 31.15
CA ALA A 599 24.56 -28.10 30.29
C ALA A 599 24.09 -28.46 28.86
N LYS A 600 24.54 -29.61 28.35
CA LYS A 600 24.13 -30.13 27.04
C LYS A 600 22.62 -30.41 26.99
N ASP A 601 22.08 -31.01 28.04
CA ASP A 601 20.65 -31.34 28.12
C ASP A 601 19.78 -30.11 28.45
N ASN A 602 20.39 -29.00 28.89
CA ASN A 602 19.70 -27.77 29.28
C ASN A 602 19.72 -26.74 28.14
N THR A 603 18.66 -26.75 27.33
CA THR A 603 18.46 -25.83 26.21
C THR A 603 18.18 -24.38 26.65
N ALA A 604 17.94 -24.12 27.93
CA ALA A 604 17.69 -22.78 28.45
C ALA A 604 18.98 -21.98 28.71
N LEU A 605 20.15 -22.65 28.81
CA LEU A 605 21.43 -21.96 29.00
C LEU A 605 21.81 -21.18 27.74
N SER A 606 22.30 -19.96 27.97
CA SER A 606 22.85 -19.08 26.95
C SER A 606 24.17 -19.62 26.39
N VAL A 607 24.56 -19.11 25.21
CA VAL A 607 25.83 -19.45 24.57
C VAL A 607 27.02 -19.11 25.47
N GLU A 608 26.98 -17.99 26.20
CA GLU A 608 28.09 -17.57 27.06
C GLU A 608 28.19 -18.44 28.33
N GLU A 609 27.07 -18.87 28.91
CA GLU A 609 27.07 -19.82 30.03
C GLU A 609 27.69 -21.16 29.63
N VAL A 610 27.31 -21.69 28.47
CA VAL A 610 27.90 -22.93 27.95
C VAL A 610 29.40 -22.77 27.68
N LYS A 611 29.81 -21.64 27.11
CA LYS A 611 31.22 -21.35 26.85
C LYS A 611 32.06 -21.36 28.14
N LEU A 612 31.56 -20.79 29.23
CA LEU A 612 32.23 -20.84 30.54
C LEU A 612 32.38 -22.27 31.06
N ILE A 613 31.36 -23.12 30.87
CA ILE A 613 31.40 -24.54 31.26
C ILE A 613 32.44 -25.30 30.42
N VAL A 614 32.51 -25.01 29.11
CA VAL A 614 33.54 -25.57 28.23
C VAL A 614 34.95 -25.15 28.66
N GLU A 615 35.15 -23.89 29.02
CA GLU A 615 36.44 -23.38 29.52
C GLU A 615 36.83 -24.02 30.86
N SER A 616 35.89 -24.21 31.79
CA SER A 616 36.13 -24.92 33.05
C SER A 616 36.58 -26.35 32.80
N LEU A 617 35.82 -27.10 31.98
CA LEU A 617 36.15 -28.49 31.68
C LEU A 617 37.52 -28.63 31.03
N LYS A 618 37.87 -27.76 30.07
CA LYS A 618 39.21 -27.72 29.46
C LYS A 618 40.30 -27.45 30.51
N THR A 619 40.06 -26.52 31.42
CA THR A 619 40.99 -26.21 32.52
C THR A 619 41.20 -27.42 33.44
N SER A 620 40.14 -28.17 33.77
CA SER A 620 40.25 -29.39 34.58
C SER A 620 40.99 -30.52 33.87
N ILE A 621 40.86 -30.65 32.54
CA ILE A 621 41.66 -31.59 31.74
C ILE A 621 43.16 -31.23 31.81
N GLU A 622 43.49 -29.95 31.60
CA GLU A 622 44.87 -29.46 31.63
C GLU A 622 45.48 -29.46 33.05
N GLY A 623 44.65 -29.31 34.08
CA GLY A 623 45.03 -29.25 35.49
C GLY A 623 45.29 -30.59 36.17
N LEU A 624 45.19 -31.72 35.46
CA LEU A 624 45.46 -33.05 36.00
C LEU A 624 46.90 -33.19 36.53
N GLN A 625 47.05 -33.58 37.79
CA GLN A 625 48.35 -33.76 38.44
C GLN A 625 48.70 -35.23 38.58
N LEU A 626 49.95 -35.60 38.23
CA LEU A 626 50.47 -36.95 38.40
C LEU A 626 50.80 -37.25 39.87
N LYS A 627 50.56 -38.49 40.31
CA LYS A 627 51.09 -39.04 41.56
C LYS A 627 52.59 -39.27 41.45
N ALA A 628 53.29 -39.23 42.58
CA ALA A 628 54.72 -39.51 42.64
C ALA A 628 54.98 -41.02 42.49
N VAL A 629 56.05 -41.39 41.79
CA VAL A 629 56.41 -42.77 41.52
C VAL A 629 57.48 -43.27 42.49
N VAL A 630 57.14 -44.30 43.27
CA VAL A 630 58.05 -44.96 44.20
C VAL A 630 58.46 -46.31 43.64
N THR A 631 59.72 -46.45 43.25
CA THR A 631 60.30 -47.69 42.72
C THR A 631 61.09 -48.38 43.83
N ILE A 632 60.69 -49.58 44.21
CA ILE A 632 61.33 -50.38 45.25
C ILE A 632 62.01 -51.57 44.59
N ASN A 633 63.34 -51.65 44.66
CA ASN A 633 64.14 -52.76 44.19
C ASN A 633 64.61 -53.59 45.39
N ASN A 634 63.99 -54.75 45.62
CA ASN A 634 64.26 -55.59 46.78
C ASN A 634 64.74 -56.98 46.34
N ASN A 635 66.05 -57.22 46.47
CA ASN A 635 66.72 -58.46 46.06
C ASN A 635 66.37 -58.93 44.63
N GLY A 636 66.46 -58.02 43.65
CA GLY A 636 66.16 -58.32 42.24
C GLY A 636 64.67 -58.27 41.87
N ASN A 637 63.75 -58.10 42.83
CA ASN A 637 62.34 -57.84 42.56
C ASN A 637 62.08 -56.33 42.55
N THR A 638 61.46 -55.83 41.48
CA THR A 638 61.07 -54.42 41.36
C THR A 638 59.56 -54.26 41.56
N GLU A 639 59.17 -53.41 42.49
CA GLU A 639 57.79 -52.97 42.73
C GLU A 639 57.68 -51.47 42.45
N THR A 640 56.67 -51.04 41.69
CA THR A 640 56.39 -49.61 41.48
C THR A 640 55.07 -49.24 42.14
N LYS A 641 55.07 -48.19 42.96
CA LYS A 641 53.89 -47.64 43.62
C LYS A 641 53.66 -46.21 43.15
N TYR A 642 52.41 -45.89 42.84
CA TYR A 642 51.98 -44.51 42.65
C TYR A 642 51.45 -44.00 43.99
N CYS A 643 52.09 -42.97 44.52
CA CYS A 643 51.83 -42.46 45.86
C CYS A 643 51.50 -40.96 45.80
N GLU A 644 50.59 -40.53 46.67
CA GLU A 644 50.36 -39.11 46.90
C GLU A 644 51.58 -38.50 47.62
N VAL A 645 51.89 -37.25 47.31
CA VAL A 645 52.93 -36.52 48.04
C VAL A 645 52.49 -36.37 49.50
N GLY A 646 53.28 -36.93 50.41
CA GLY A 646 52.96 -37.00 51.84
C GLY A 646 52.71 -38.42 52.35
N ASP A 647 52.44 -39.38 51.47
CA ASP A 647 52.24 -40.79 51.85
C ASP A 647 53.48 -41.36 52.54
N GLN A 648 53.28 -42.29 53.48
CA GLN A 648 54.35 -43.05 54.10
C GLN A 648 54.47 -44.44 53.46
N VAL A 649 55.66 -44.77 52.97
CA VAL A 649 55.98 -46.08 52.40
C VAL A 649 56.96 -46.79 53.32
N ARG A 650 56.62 -48.01 53.74
CA ARG A 650 57.49 -48.91 54.51
C ARG A 650 58.00 -50.03 53.60
N VAL A 651 59.31 -50.23 53.59
CA VAL A 651 60.00 -51.35 52.93
C VAL A 651 60.65 -52.26 53.96
N VAL A 652 60.73 -53.55 53.67
CA VAL A 652 61.35 -54.59 54.51
C VAL A 652 62.21 -55.47 53.62
N ALA A 653 63.45 -55.73 54.02
CA ALA A 653 64.41 -56.46 53.23
C ALA A 653 63.88 -57.88 52.95
N ALA A 654 63.98 -58.33 51.71
CA ALA A 654 63.67 -59.71 51.37
C ALA A 654 64.70 -60.65 52.02
N GLN A 655 64.38 -61.95 52.03
CA GLN A 655 65.33 -62.98 52.43
C GLN A 655 66.63 -62.81 51.64
N ALA A 656 67.77 -62.77 52.35
CA ALA A 656 69.06 -62.63 51.72
C ALA A 656 69.36 -63.85 50.82
N PRO A 657 70.00 -63.65 49.64
CA PRO A 657 70.51 -64.76 48.84
C PRO A 657 71.44 -65.67 49.64
N GLU A 658 71.56 -66.93 49.23
CA GLU A 658 72.48 -67.88 49.87
C GLU A 658 73.92 -67.32 49.90
N GLY A 659 74.57 -67.38 51.07
CA GLY A 659 75.91 -66.84 51.31
C GLY A 659 75.99 -65.32 51.53
N LYS A 660 74.85 -64.60 51.51
CA LYS A 660 74.79 -63.15 51.69
C LYS A 660 74.01 -62.73 52.93
N LYS A 661 74.25 -61.49 53.38
CA LYS A 661 73.47 -60.80 54.41
C LYS A 661 73.02 -59.43 53.91
N PHE A 662 71.91 -58.92 54.47
CA PHE A 662 71.45 -57.56 54.20
C PHE A 662 72.49 -56.55 54.65
N SER A 663 72.77 -55.54 53.81
CA SER A 663 73.70 -54.46 54.11
C SER A 663 72.95 -53.18 54.46
N HIS A 664 72.20 -52.63 53.51
CA HIS A 664 71.48 -51.37 53.68
C HIS A 664 70.44 -51.14 52.59
N TRP A 665 69.55 -50.18 52.84
CA TRP A 665 68.73 -49.53 51.83
C TRP A 665 69.45 -48.32 51.26
N THR A 666 69.39 -48.15 49.93
CA THR A 666 69.76 -46.91 49.26
C THR A 666 68.52 -46.15 48.81
N VAL A 667 68.59 -44.82 48.81
CA VAL A 667 67.64 -43.94 48.12
C VAL A 667 68.39 -43.20 47.04
N ASN A 668 68.00 -43.39 45.78
CA ASN A 668 68.73 -42.88 44.62
C ASN A 668 70.23 -43.23 44.71
N GLU A 669 70.52 -44.51 44.92
CA GLU A 669 71.86 -45.11 45.00
C GLU A 669 72.69 -44.75 46.24
N LYS A 670 72.22 -43.82 47.09
CA LYS A 670 72.92 -43.44 48.32
C LYS A 670 72.44 -44.23 49.54
N PRO A 671 73.33 -44.87 50.32
CA PRO A 671 72.95 -45.57 51.55
C PRO A 671 72.18 -44.66 52.50
N ILE A 672 71.07 -45.13 53.07
CA ILE A 672 70.23 -44.32 53.97
C ILE A 672 69.72 -45.06 55.20
N CYS A 673 69.64 -46.40 55.18
CA CYS A 673 69.16 -47.16 56.35
C CYS A 673 69.83 -48.53 56.39
N TYR A 674 70.47 -48.84 57.52
CA TYR A 674 71.12 -50.15 57.75
C TYR A 674 70.22 -51.16 58.47
N ASN A 675 68.98 -50.78 58.81
CA ASN A 675 67.99 -51.70 59.36
C ASN A 675 67.25 -52.41 58.24
N GLU A 676 66.87 -53.67 58.46
CA GLU A 676 66.12 -54.47 57.47
C GLU A 676 64.80 -53.80 57.08
N SER A 677 64.19 -52.98 57.96
CA SER A 677 63.01 -52.18 57.63
C SER A 677 63.29 -50.68 57.58
N TYR A 678 62.70 -49.99 56.61
CA TYR A 678 62.83 -48.55 56.41
C TYR A 678 61.48 -47.93 56.04
N THR A 679 61.10 -46.84 56.71
CA THR A 679 59.85 -46.09 56.41
C THR A 679 60.21 -44.66 56.00
N PHE A 680 59.64 -44.19 54.90
CA PHE A 680 59.87 -42.84 54.41
C PHE A 680 58.60 -42.18 53.89
N THR A 681 58.54 -40.86 54.00
CA THR A 681 57.51 -40.05 53.35
C THR A 681 57.86 -39.81 51.89
N VAL A 682 56.87 -39.94 51.00
CA VAL A 682 56.94 -39.62 49.57
C VAL A 682 56.85 -38.12 49.37
N TYR A 683 57.72 -37.56 48.54
CA TYR A 683 57.77 -36.12 48.28
C TYR A 683 58.06 -35.76 46.82
N LYS A 684 58.46 -36.76 46.04
CA LYS A 684 58.69 -36.79 44.60
C LYS A 684 58.90 -38.25 44.19
N ASP A 685 59.29 -38.50 42.95
CA ASP A 685 59.71 -39.82 42.50
C ASP A 685 60.93 -40.31 43.30
N ILE A 686 60.86 -41.52 43.85
CA ILE A 686 61.88 -42.08 44.75
C ILE A 686 62.20 -43.50 44.31
N ALA A 687 63.48 -43.79 44.08
CA ALA A 687 63.98 -45.16 43.93
C ALA A 687 64.62 -45.64 45.24
N VAL A 688 64.17 -46.77 45.79
CA VAL A 688 64.69 -47.40 47.01
C VAL A 688 65.21 -48.79 46.68
N THR A 689 66.48 -49.08 46.97
CA THR A 689 67.10 -50.36 46.60
C THR A 689 67.74 -51.04 47.81
N SER A 690 67.46 -52.33 48.03
CA SER A 690 68.16 -53.14 49.04
C SER A 690 69.52 -53.59 48.51
N VAL A 691 70.55 -53.53 49.34
CA VAL A 691 71.91 -54.01 49.02
C VAL A 691 72.25 -55.19 49.92
N TYR A 692 72.80 -56.26 49.32
CA TYR A 692 73.25 -57.48 50.00
C TYR A 692 74.72 -57.72 49.70
N VAL A 693 75.48 -58.11 50.73
CA VAL A 693 76.93 -58.35 50.69
C VAL A 693 77.23 -59.78 51.15
N GLU A 694 78.43 -60.29 50.86
CA GLU A 694 78.82 -61.63 51.31
C GLU A 694 78.81 -61.73 52.84
N GLU A 695 78.49 -62.91 53.39
CA GLU A 695 78.31 -63.08 54.84
C GLU A 695 79.57 -62.72 55.65
N ALA A 696 80.75 -63.00 55.08
CA ALA A 696 82.06 -62.67 55.64
C ALA A 696 82.47 -61.20 55.47
N GLU A 697 81.77 -60.42 54.65
CA GLU A 697 82.09 -59.02 54.37
C GLU A 697 81.68 -58.12 55.55
N GLU A 698 82.59 -57.27 56.02
CA GLU A 698 82.29 -56.29 57.07
C GLU A 698 81.60 -55.07 56.47
N ILE A 699 80.40 -54.75 56.96
CA ILE A 699 79.61 -53.63 56.43
C ILE A 699 80.18 -52.33 57.01
N GLN A 700 80.88 -51.55 56.19
CA GLN A 700 81.28 -50.20 56.55
C GLN A 700 80.08 -49.27 56.50
N LYS A 701 79.64 -48.83 57.68
CA LYS A 701 78.49 -47.94 57.81
C LYS A 701 78.95 -46.49 57.77
N GLU A 702 78.36 -45.71 56.86
CA GLU A 702 78.72 -44.33 56.62
C GLU A 702 77.58 -43.40 57.09
N VAL A 703 77.96 -42.18 57.46
CA VAL A 703 77.00 -41.11 57.69
C VAL A 703 76.56 -40.54 56.35
N SER A 704 75.26 -40.57 56.08
CA SER A 704 74.72 -40.08 54.82
C SER A 704 73.72 -38.95 55.03
N VAL A 705 73.71 -38.01 54.11
CA VAL A 705 72.74 -36.91 54.09
C VAL A 705 72.24 -36.71 52.66
N LEU A 706 70.93 -36.58 52.53
CA LEU A 706 70.21 -36.27 51.31
C LEU A 706 69.47 -34.95 51.48
N CYS A 707 69.35 -34.19 50.40
CA CYS A 707 68.58 -32.96 50.40
C CYS A 707 67.64 -32.90 49.21
N ASP A 708 66.50 -32.25 49.41
CA ASP A 708 65.55 -31.93 48.36
C ASP A 708 65.00 -30.52 48.54
N VAL A 709 64.69 -29.87 47.42
CA VAL A 709 64.04 -28.56 47.38
C VAL A 709 62.81 -28.69 46.49
N SER A 710 61.66 -28.26 47.00
CA SER A 710 60.39 -28.27 46.26
C SER A 710 59.61 -26.98 46.53
N TYR A 711 58.67 -26.63 45.64
CA TYR A 711 57.81 -25.46 45.78
C TYR A 711 56.35 -25.84 45.58
N ALA A 712 55.50 -25.46 46.53
CA ALA A 712 54.06 -25.62 46.44
C ALA A 712 53.37 -24.56 47.32
N ASN A 713 52.18 -24.11 46.91
CA ASN A 713 51.34 -23.21 47.71
C ASN A 713 52.05 -21.94 48.21
N GLY A 714 52.89 -21.32 47.38
CA GLY A 714 53.60 -20.09 47.73
C GLY A 714 54.77 -20.27 48.73
N ARG A 715 55.24 -21.51 48.93
CA ARG A 715 56.29 -21.85 49.88
C ARG A 715 57.31 -22.79 49.25
N VAL A 716 58.59 -22.49 49.47
CA VAL A 716 59.69 -23.42 49.22
C VAL A 716 59.84 -24.33 50.43
N LYS A 717 59.93 -25.62 50.20
CA LYS A 717 60.22 -26.66 51.20
C LYS A 717 61.66 -27.12 50.99
N PHE A 718 62.44 -27.07 52.06
CA PHE A 718 63.75 -27.69 52.16
C PHE A 718 63.63 -28.94 53.01
N LEU A 719 64.00 -30.08 52.46
CA LEU A 719 63.99 -31.38 53.15
C LEU A 719 65.42 -31.91 53.22
N SER A 720 65.93 -32.13 54.43
CA SER A 720 67.17 -32.86 54.69
C SER A 720 66.82 -34.21 55.32
N LYS A 721 67.35 -35.30 54.76
CA LYS A 721 67.27 -36.64 55.36
C LYS A 721 68.66 -37.07 55.72
N TYR A 722 68.87 -37.61 56.92
CA TYR A 722 70.19 -38.04 57.33
C TYR A 722 70.13 -39.37 58.07
N SER A 723 71.23 -40.12 57.95
CA SER A 723 71.43 -41.42 58.58
C SER A 723 72.81 -41.45 59.20
N VAL A 724 72.87 -41.75 60.49
CA VAL A 724 74.08 -41.91 61.28
C VAL A 724 74.07 -43.34 61.84
N PRO A 725 75.13 -44.14 61.66
CA PRO A 725 75.21 -45.49 62.20
C PRO A 725 75.07 -45.51 63.74
N THR A 726 74.29 -46.44 64.28
CA THR A 726 73.98 -46.54 65.73
C THR A 726 74.92 -47.45 66.51
N ASP A 727 75.65 -48.32 65.83
CA ASP A 727 76.53 -49.35 66.37
C ASP A 727 77.98 -48.89 66.55
N ALA A 728 78.30 -47.69 66.07
CA ALA A 728 79.64 -47.14 66.08
C ALA A 728 79.89 -46.15 67.23
N ASP A 729 79.13 -46.20 68.35
CA ASP A 729 79.21 -45.26 69.49
C ASP A 729 79.11 -43.75 69.13
N TYR A 730 78.67 -43.43 67.91
CA TYR A 730 78.46 -42.05 67.47
C TYR A 730 77.38 -41.35 68.29
N LYS A 731 77.53 -40.05 68.50
CA LYS A 731 76.50 -39.20 69.12
C LYS A 731 76.07 -38.10 68.16
N VAL A 732 74.83 -38.14 67.68
CA VAL A 732 74.26 -37.05 66.88
C VAL A 732 74.11 -35.80 67.74
N ILE A 733 74.48 -34.64 67.18
CA ILE A 733 74.43 -33.36 67.87
C ILE A 733 73.35 -32.48 67.26
N LYS A 734 73.41 -32.30 65.94
CA LYS A 734 72.56 -31.34 65.23
C LYS A 734 72.35 -31.77 63.79
N ALA A 735 71.17 -31.54 63.25
CA ALA A 735 70.90 -31.71 61.82
C ALA A 735 70.11 -30.53 61.27
N GLY A 736 70.20 -30.31 59.96
CA GLY A 736 69.57 -29.15 59.34
C GLY A 736 69.74 -29.03 57.83
N VAL A 737 69.50 -27.82 57.33
CA VAL A 737 69.72 -27.40 55.94
C VAL A 737 70.42 -26.05 55.92
N VAL A 738 71.38 -25.89 55.02
CA VAL A 738 71.88 -24.59 54.56
C VAL A 738 71.34 -24.31 53.17
N ALA A 739 70.82 -23.11 52.94
CA ALA A 739 70.18 -22.74 51.68
C ALA A 739 70.47 -21.30 51.27
N THR A 740 70.45 -21.03 49.97
CA THR A 740 70.55 -19.68 49.39
C THR A 740 69.77 -19.63 48.08
N ASP A 741 69.39 -18.43 47.62
CA ASP A 741 68.84 -18.27 46.28
C ASP A 741 69.94 -18.03 45.23
N SER A 742 69.55 -17.91 43.97
CA SER A 742 70.48 -17.85 42.83
C SER A 742 71.51 -16.72 42.93
N THR A 743 71.14 -15.56 43.47
CA THR A 743 72.10 -14.47 43.69
C THR A 743 73.14 -14.82 44.75
N GLY A 744 72.71 -15.40 45.88
CA GLY A 744 73.67 -15.79 46.91
C GLY A 744 74.54 -16.97 46.47
N TYR A 745 73.99 -17.89 45.67
CA TYR A 745 74.76 -19.00 45.11
C TYR A 745 75.81 -18.53 44.10
N ALA A 746 75.49 -17.54 43.26
CA ALA A 746 76.46 -16.94 42.33
C ALA A 746 77.69 -16.36 43.06
N ALA A 747 77.47 -15.64 44.17
CA ALA A 747 78.57 -15.08 44.99
C ALA A 747 79.45 -16.17 45.63
N ILE A 748 78.86 -17.31 46.01
CA ILE A 748 79.60 -18.48 46.53
C ILE A 748 80.48 -19.10 45.44
N GLN A 749 79.95 -19.23 44.22
CA GLN A 749 80.68 -19.81 43.08
C GLN A 749 81.84 -18.93 42.62
N GLU A 750 81.69 -17.60 42.66
CA GLU A 750 82.73 -16.64 42.25
C GLU A 750 84.03 -16.81 43.05
N VAL A 751 83.92 -17.11 44.35
CA VAL A 751 85.07 -17.36 45.23
C VAL A 751 85.38 -18.85 45.41
N GLN A 752 84.72 -19.73 44.64
CA GLN A 752 84.87 -21.19 44.68
C GLN A 752 84.69 -21.79 46.09
N GLN A 753 83.82 -21.20 46.91
CA GLN A 753 83.49 -21.73 48.24
C GLN A 753 82.38 -22.79 48.14
N GLU A 754 82.36 -23.78 49.03
CA GLU A 754 81.21 -24.68 49.14
C GLU A 754 80.06 -24.08 49.96
N LEU A 755 78.81 -24.50 49.69
CA LEU A 755 77.66 -24.18 50.53
C LEU A 755 77.69 -25.06 51.80
N THR A 756 78.05 -24.49 52.92
CA THR A 756 78.17 -25.16 54.23
C THR A 756 77.69 -24.23 55.34
N LEU A 757 77.75 -24.69 56.59
CA LEU A 757 77.50 -23.84 57.75
C LEU A 757 78.53 -22.72 57.92
N ASP A 758 79.71 -22.84 57.32
CA ASP A 758 80.80 -21.87 57.46
C ASP A 758 80.94 -20.94 56.24
N THR A 759 80.03 -21.02 55.27
CA THR A 759 80.01 -20.13 54.12
C THR A 759 79.89 -18.66 54.55
N THR A 760 80.78 -17.83 54.03
CA THR A 760 80.89 -16.39 54.32
C THR A 760 80.77 -15.52 53.07
N ALA A 761 80.89 -16.11 51.87
CA ALA A 761 80.82 -15.41 50.58
C ALA A 761 79.48 -14.73 50.28
N THR A 762 78.42 -14.99 51.05
CA THR A 762 77.11 -14.36 50.86
C THR A 762 76.39 -14.05 52.17
N THR A 763 75.73 -12.90 52.23
CA THR A 763 74.81 -12.53 53.33
C THR A 763 73.40 -13.12 53.15
N ARG A 764 73.12 -13.74 51.98
CA ARG A 764 71.81 -14.32 51.65
C ARG A 764 71.62 -15.76 52.16
N LEU A 765 72.65 -16.29 52.81
CA LEU A 765 72.67 -17.62 53.40
C LEU A 765 71.60 -17.80 54.48
N LYS A 766 70.83 -18.87 54.38
CA LYS A 766 69.87 -19.32 55.38
C LYS A 766 70.40 -20.61 56.02
N LYS A 767 70.53 -20.61 57.34
CA LYS A 767 70.97 -21.76 58.13
C LYS A 767 69.83 -22.19 59.03
N TYR A 768 69.27 -23.36 58.76
CA TYR A 768 68.20 -23.96 59.55
C TYR A 768 68.71 -25.25 60.17
N GLY A 769 68.35 -25.54 61.42
CA GLY A 769 68.69 -26.82 62.04
C GLY A 769 68.32 -26.87 63.51
N VAL A 770 68.28 -28.08 64.05
CA VAL A 770 67.86 -28.39 65.42
C VAL A 770 68.85 -29.33 66.07
N ASN A 771 69.07 -29.17 67.38
CA ASN A 771 69.79 -30.17 68.15
C ASN A 771 68.92 -31.43 68.24
N THR A 772 69.52 -32.59 68.04
CA THR A 772 68.80 -33.86 67.91
C THR A 772 69.75 -35.01 68.24
N ASP A 773 69.21 -36.05 68.88
CA ASP A 773 69.85 -37.32 69.18
C ASP A 773 69.33 -38.45 68.28
N LEU A 774 68.48 -38.13 67.30
CA LEU A 774 67.96 -39.10 66.34
C LEU A 774 69.04 -39.47 65.32
N TYR A 775 69.23 -40.77 65.11
CA TYR A 775 70.22 -41.34 64.20
C TYR A 775 69.73 -41.46 62.76
N LEU A 776 68.42 -41.63 62.56
CA LEU A 776 67.79 -41.66 61.24
C LEU A 776 66.53 -40.80 61.29
N ALA A 777 66.57 -39.62 60.66
CA ALA A 777 65.43 -38.70 60.69
C ALA A 777 65.42 -37.74 59.49
N ASN A 778 64.30 -37.03 59.37
CA ASN A 778 64.12 -35.96 58.40
C ASN A 778 64.05 -34.62 59.13
N PHE A 779 64.74 -33.61 58.62
CA PHE A 779 64.55 -32.20 58.97
C PHE A 779 63.86 -31.49 57.80
N THR A 780 62.74 -30.83 58.06
CA THR A 780 62.01 -30.05 57.05
C THR A 780 61.88 -28.61 57.47
N GLN A 781 62.16 -27.68 56.55
CA GLN A 781 61.92 -26.25 56.75
C GLN A 781 61.16 -25.66 55.57
N TYR A 782 60.16 -24.82 55.87
CA TYR A 782 59.43 -24.06 54.86
C TYR A 782 59.86 -22.59 54.86
N LEU A 783 59.88 -21.99 53.67
CA LEU A 783 60.11 -20.56 53.47
C LEU A 783 59.04 -20.01 52.50
N LYS A 784 58.23 -19.06 52.96
CA LYS A 784 57.26 -18.37 52.10
C LYS A 784 57.98 -17.45 51.12
N THR A 785 57.69 -17.58 49.84
CA THR A 785 58.24 -16.72 48.77
C THR A 785 57.40 -16.86 47.52
N SER A 786 57.23 -15.77 46.78
CA SER A 786 56.60 -15.74 45.44
C SER A 786 57.59 -15.28 44.36
N ARG A 787 58.87 -15.10 44.71
CA ARG A 787 59.89 -14.62 43.79
C ARG A 787 60.31 -15.73 42.83
N THR A 788 60.22 -15.47 41.53
CA THR A 788 60.84 -16.29 40.48
C THR A 788 62.35 -16.31 40.69
N THR A 789 62.89 -17.45 41.15
CA THR A 789 64.31 -17.66 41.44
C THR A 789 64.60 -19.16 41.59
N THR A 790 65.88 -19.52 41.53
CA THR A 790 66.35 -20.87 41.88
C THR A 790 66.85 -20.87 43.32
N TRP A 791 66.33 -21.78 44.13
CA TRP A 791 66.84 -22.05 45.47
C TRP A 791 67.82 -23.21 45.42
N TYR A 792 68.94 -23.06 46.12
CA TYR A 792 70.01 -24.06 46.29
C TYR A 792 70.10 -24.43 47.77
N ALA A 793 70.22 -25.71 48.09
CA ALA A 793 70.30 -26.18 49.46
C ALA A 793 71.17 -27.43 49.61
N ARG A 794 71.82 -27.56 50.77
CA ARG A 794 72.44 -28.81 51.25
C ARG A 794 71.90 -29.14 52.63
N GLY A 795 71.49 -30.38 52.82
CA GLY A 795 71.22 -30.94 54.13
C GLY A 795 72.53 -31.18 54.85
N TYR A 796 72.53 -31.13 56.18
CA TYR A 796 73.70 -31.51 56.98
C TYR A 796 73.32 -32.26 58.25
N VAL A 797 74.26 -33.06 58.75
CA VAL A 797 74.25 -33.62 60.11
C VAL A 797 75.63 -33.48 60.74
N THR A 798 75.65 -33.04 61.99
CA THR A 798 76.84 -32.97 62.84
C THR A 798 76.75 -34.05 63.90
N TYR A 799 77.77 -34.89 64.01
CA TYR A 799 77.88 -35.97 64.99
C TYR A 799 79.26 -35.99 65.63
N GLN A 800 79.37 -36.59 66.80
CA GLN A 800 80.62 -36.85 67.51
C GLN A 800 81.00 -38.32 67.34
N ASP A 801 82.26 -38.59 67.04
CA ASP A 801 82.82 -39.95 66.94
C ASP A 801 83.38 -40.48 68.28
N ASN A 802 83.94 -41.69 68.24
CA ASN A 802 84.44 -42.41 69.44
C ASN A 802 85.71 -41.81 70.03
N SER A 803 86.40 -40.95 69.28
CA SER A 803 87.54 -40.18 69.76
C SER A 803 87.10 -38.90 70.48
N GLY A 804 85.81 -38.53 70.37
CA GLY A 804 85.25 -37.29 70.87
C GLY A 804 85.33 -36.14 69.87
N GLU A 805 85.79 -36.37 68.64
CA GLU A 805 85.86 -35.37 67.57
C GLU A 805 84.49 -35.15 66.91
N GLN A 806 84.17 -33.90 66.55
CA GLN A 806 82.92 -33.56 65.87
C GLN A 806 83.11 -33.46 64.36
N HIS A 807 82.27 -34.17 63.61
CA HIS A 807 82.24 -34.19 62.16
C HIS A 807 80.92 -33.63 61.65
N THR A 808 80.94 -32.87 60.54
CA THR A 808 79.71 -32.43 59.85
C THR A 808 79.72 -32.95 58.42
N VAL A 809 78.72 -33.77 58.09
CA VAL A 809 78.51 -34.31 56.74
C VAL A 809 77.40 -33.52 56.07
N TYR A 810 77.60 -33.21 54.79
CA TYR A 810 76.64 -32.48 53.96
C TYR A 810 76.17 -33.35 52.80
N SER A 811 74.93 -33.16 52.37
CA SER A 811 74.39 -33.80 51.17
C SER A 811 75.02 -33.23 49.90
N ASP A 812 74.66 -33.79 48.75
CA ASP A 812 74.83 -33.09 47.47
C ASP A 812 73.94 -31.84 47.44
N MET A 813 74.24 -30.93 46.51
CA MET A 813 73.43 -29.74 46.26
C MET A 813 72.08 -30.12 45.66
N ALA A 814 71.00 -29.73 46.32
CA ALA A 814 69.65 -29.79 45.79
C ALA A 814 69.23 -28.41 45.29
N GLN A 815 68.44 -28.34 44.21
CA GLN A 815 67.94 -27.08 43.68
C GLN A 815 66.51 -27.17 43.14
N TYR A 816 65.79 -26.04 43.18
CA TYR A 816 64.47 -25.90 42.55
C TYR A 816 64.27 -24.49 42.00
N THR A 817 63.78 -24.39 40.76
CA THR A 817 63.46 -23.12 40.11
C THR A 817 61.96 -22.85 40.18
N ILE A 818 61.59 -21.80 40.92
CA ILE A 818 60.24 -21.25 40.89
C ILE A 818 60.11 -20.47 39.58
N ARG A 819 59.20 -20.89 38.71
CA ARG A 819 58.90 -20.22 37.44
C ARG A 819 57.82 -19.18 37.63
#